data_AF-A0A954PZ42-F1
#
_entry.id   AF-A0A954PZ42-F1
#
_cell.length_a   1.000
_cell.length_b   1.000
_cell.length_c   1.000
_cell.angle_alpha   90.00
_cell.angle_beta   90.00
_cell.angle_gamma   90.00
#
_symmetry.space_group_name_H-M   'P 1'
#
loop_
_entity.id
_entity.type
_entity.pdbx_description
1 polymer ?
#
loop_
_entity_poly.entity_id
_entity_poly.type
_entity_poly.pdbx_seq_one_letter_code
_entity_poly.pdbx_strand_id
1 'polypeptide(L)'
;MPTTVDKIRRALEKRDGIAEDEMRPLAETYRTKVQEVNQRLDDAVMLLRKGLRSEAIQRVEMTPNALDAAADLEFPEWDEWNEILQFMGIPLPPKLNQDYVAQINEAIIESLPLDALLRRHRRLAIAKAPLGIRLRTLRQIARVDPSSSVWHDDVETWEKVRLGQIDVELKQALENEDSQSLYLLHKELTGEGWRVTPSTRLVEQTAFAAEAHVRSNLEAELNQLAPQINAALEQRNESKARAIRSQWQSVRAKFNVSVPPHLEMAVAPAMQWLEDLDRQAVMESERQMAMADLQTKLESESPIEDVQRAYDQASKFGEPMPQELADRVQELASQPAKRAKRKAIMIASAVAVVVVAAVIGVLKFLESSEKQNAKQEVVDQMQSFVSAEQYNEALDYFNSVLAGQPDVAMLPKMVALKATAQKVVDAELERQERFTKLIAQASHDDPALIDEILLPQLDELAMTPGEHARVDELRKRKAEYTAAEALRQSDELMGKVAEYQRQFNELLSRGNSQANRNAMQQLVTSVARLPSQYPLHSSDAKAKQETLRSRISSEFTRLKDESMVAEQRQEAIDSLLHSRSLEVYSDRLREFSTRTIDRTQFIDFGTVINEEKHWANVDFANAWLATLESKLNSGVTSSEAASLIEAAEKLKATISPNPILQALPNFDDSMREIVGRKVILDGAFSRIAKHPLASLVTLPIPDEESPSGTTNYLLSKTFVEQNADRMNRSGSIGVSVVSDPLGGVRQRAFQGPLPKTIDEPMQSVQLVLGQKSKLAVEFDQRWEQTFIKEISDVMKRSELDGVIKEWLVFQLLDTAAKGSERFRMMVPRSMQMLTRRSEVRDQWYQSRPKNNEINPEVYGTVSSELKVAYQRFAAPLEDYEKIASHRLKWIGFLSRSPGGQIEYHLRSDESGGDGTLADGTLYVAAPSREGDAETSLLAVGKSQQGHIQLTPNPIFQVPGRPLFLFPN
;
A
#
# COMPACT_ATOMS: atom_id res chain seq x y z
N MET A 1 -8.66 23.85 -38.05
CA MET A 1 -8.28 23.87 -39.49
C MET A 1 -7.06 22.99 -39.64
N PRO A 2 -6.77 22.38 -40.81
CA PRO A 2 -5.55 21.59 -40.98
C PRO A 2 -4.30 22.45 -40.73
N THR A 3 -3.36 21.89 -39.97
CA THR A 3 -2.08 22.53 -39.58
C THR A 3 -1.17 22.72 -40.81
N THR A 4 0.04 23.25 -40.61
CA THR A 4 1.04 23.25 -41.70
C THR A 4 1.57 21.84 -41.96
N VAL A 5 1.78 21.06 -40.89
CA VAL A 5 2.21 19.65 -40.94
C VAL A 5 1.17 18.77 -41.64
N ASP A 6 -0.13 18.95 -41.36
CA ASP A 6 -1.21 18.20 -42.03
C ASP A 6 -1.18 18.38 -43.55
N LYS A 7 -0.76 19.56 -44.03
CA LYS A 7 -0.66 19.86 -45.47
C LYS A 7 0.61 19.28 -46.07
N ILE A 8 1.72 19.25 -45.31
CA ILE A 8 2.98 18.61 -45.72
C ILE A 8 2.75 17.09 -45.87
N ARG A 9 2.18 16.41 -44.87
CA ARG A 9 1.83 14.98 -44.96
C ARG A 9 0.95 14.67 -46.17
N ARG A 10 -0.12 15.44 -46.38
CA ARG A 10 -1.03 15.28 -47.54
C ARG A 10 -0.38 15.60 -48.90
N ALA A 11 0.76 16.28 -48.93
CA ALA A 11 1.55 16.47 -50.14
C ALA A 11 2.51 15.29 -50.38
N LEU A 12 3.08 14.71 -49.31
CA LEU A 12 3.90 13.49 -49.34
C LEU A 12 3.09 12.24 -49.75
N GLU A 13 1.84 12.13 -49.28
CA GLU A 13 0.95 10.99 -49.57
C GLU A 13 0.49 10.87 -51.05
N LYS A 14 0.83 11.84 -51.93
CA LYS A 14 0.34 11.88 -53.31
C LYS A 14 1.09 10.94 -54.24
N ARG A 15 0.40 9.90 -54.72
CA ARG A 15 0.91 8.92 -55.70
C ARG A 15 1.28 9.49 -57.07
N ASP A 16 0.72 10.63 -57.46
CA ASP A 16 0.89 11.19 -58.81
C ASP A 16 2.17 12.07 -58.95
N GLY A 17 2.98 12.14 -57.90
CA GLY A 17 4.21 12.94 -57.85
C GLY A 17 4.05 14.26 -57.09
N ILE A 18 5.16 14.81 -56.64
CA ILE A 18 5.23 16.02 -55.81
C ILE A 18 5.62 17.22 -56.68
N ALA A 19 4.80 18.27 -56.68
CA ALA A 19 5.02 19.48 -57.49
C ALA A 19 5.75 20.57 -56.70
N GLU A 20 6.72 21.23 -57.35
CA GLU A 20 7.54 22.27 -56.71
C GLU A 20 6.70 23.46 -56.24
N ASP A 21 5.73 23.88 -57.06
CA ASP A 21 4.77 24.96 -56.77
C ASP A 21 3.91 24.70 -55.53
N GLU A 22 3.76 23.44 -55.10
CA GLU A 22 3.01 23.06 -53.90
C GLU A 22 3.92 22.93 -52.67
N MET A 23 5.12 22.36 -52.81
CA MET A 23 6.06 22.22 -51.69
C MET A 23 6.71 23.54 -51.27
N ARG A 24 7.06 24.42 -52.23
CA ARG A 24 7.71 25.72 -51.99
C ARG A 24 6.93 26.62 -50.99
N PRO A 25 5.60 26.85 -51.11
CA PRO A 25 4.85 27.63 -50.12
C PRO A 25 4.65 26.91 -48.79
N LEU A 26 4.65 25.57 -48.75
CA LEU A 26 4.57 24.80 -47.49
C LEU A 26 5.87 24.91 -46.69
N ALA A 27 7.02 24.79 -47.36
CA ALA A 27 8.35 24.98 -46.77
C ALA A 27 8.49 26.37 -46.15
N GLU A 28 8.10 27.43 -46.87
CA GLU A 28 8.13 28.81 -46.37
C GLU A 28 7.18 29.03 -45.18
N THR A 29 5.94 28.51 -45.26
CA THR A 29 4.97 28.61 -44.16
C THR A 29 5.46 27.90 -42.89
N TYR A 30 6.15 26.78 -43.04
CA TYR A 30 6.74 26.04 -41.92
C TYR A 30 7.96 26.77 -41.35
N ARG A 31 8.85 27.28 -42.23
CA ARG A 31 10.04 28.07 -41.88
C ARG A 31 9.71 29.23 -40.93
N THR A 32 8.70 30.02 -41.27
CA THR A 32 8.26 31.16 -40.43
C THR A 32 7.80 30.69 -39.05
N LYS A 33 6.97 29.63 -38.99
CA LYS A 33 6.45 29.11 -37.72
C LYS A 33 7.53 28.57 -36.80
N VAL A 34 8.48 27.78 -37.32
CA VAL A 34 9.60 27.28 -36.50
C VAL A 34 10.51 28.43 -36.04
N GLN A 35 10.72 29.47 -36.85
CA GLN A 35 11.46 30.66 -36.41
C GLN A 35 10.75 31.39 -35.26
N GLU A 36 9.42 31.59 -35.34
CA GLU A 36 8.65 32.19 -34.24
C GLU A 36 8.66 31.35 -32.95
N VAL A 37 8.55 30.02 -33.05
CA VAL A 37 8.57 29.12 -31.90
C VAL A 37 9.98 29.05 -31.30
N ASN A 38 11.03 28.81 -32.10
CA ASN A 38 12.41 28.76 -31.63
C ASN A 38 12.83 30.06 -30.93
N GLN A 39 12.40 31.24 -31.39
CA GLN A 39 12.72 32.50 -30.70
C GLN A 39 12.09 32.57 -29.29
N ARG A 40 10.84 32.13 -29.12
CA ARG A 40 10.20 32.11 -27.78
C ARG A 40 10.84 31.08 -26.85
N LEU A 41 11.25 29.94 -27.39
CA LEU A 41 11.98 28.91 -26.67
C LEU A 41 13.37 29.43 -26.22
N ASP A 42 14.09 30.17 -27.08
CA ASP A 42 15.37 30.81 -26.73
C ASP A 42 15.19 31.91 -25.67
N ASP A 43 14.19 32.78 -25.81
CA ASP A 43 13.84 33.79 -24.80
C ASP A 43 13.59 33.14 -23.42
N ALA A 44 12.84 32.03 -23.39
CA ALA A 44 12.53 31.31 -22.17
C ALA A 44 13.75 30.58 -21.58
N VAL A 45 14.57 29.92 -22.40
CA VAL A 45 15.82 29.30 -21.94
C VAL A 45 16.82 30.37 -21.46
N MET A 46 16.84 31.57 -22.04
CA MET A 46 17.59 32.72 -21.54
C MET A 46 17.09 33.22 -20.17
N LEU A 47 15.81 33.06 -19.84
CA LEU A 47 15.25 33.37 -18.52
C LEU A 47 15.58 32.26 -17.51
N LEU A 48 15.47 30.98 -17.90
CA LEU A 48 15.92 29.84 -17.08
C LEU A 48 17.41 29.96 -16.70
N ARG A 49 18.28 30.29 -17.65
CA ARG A 49 19.72 30.53 -17.43
C ARG A 49 20.03 31.72 -16.52
N LYS A 50 19.06 32.61 -16.27
CA LYS A 50 19.14 33.74 -15.30
C LYS A 50 18.51 33.40 -13.95
N GLY A 51 18.00 32.18 -13.76
CA GLY A 51 17.26 31.76 -12.56
C GLY A 51 15.80 32.22 -12.52
N LEU A 52 15.33 32.95 -13.55
CA LEU A 52 13.99 33.53 -13.64
C LEU A 52 12.98 32.51 -14.18
N ARG A 53 12.73 31.47 -13.36
CA ARG A 53 11.93 30.30 -13.75
C ARG A 53 10.46 30.63 -14.01
N SER A 54 9.84 31.43 -13.14
CA SER A 54 8.43 31.84 -13.27
C SER A 54 8.21 32.64 -14.56
N GLU A 55 9.14 33.55 -14.87
CA GLU A 55 9.12 34.40 -16.06
C GLU A 55 9.37 33.60 -17.33
N ALA A 56 10.25 32.58 -17.28
CA ALA A 56 10.46 31.62 -18.37
C ALA A 56 9.19 30.84 -18.71
N ILE A 57 8.50 30.29 -17.69
CA ILE A 57 7.24 29.55 -17.89
C ILE A 57 6.16 30.49 -18.44
N GLN A 58 6.01 31.68 -17.85
CA GLN A 58 5.05 32.67 -18.35
C GLN A 58 5.34 33.10 -19.80
N ARG A 59 6.62 33.22 -20.21
CA ARG A 59 7.02 33.55 -21.58
C ARG A 59 6.58 32.49 -22.60
N VAL A 60 6.50 31.23 -22.17
CA VAL A 60 6.09 30.06 -22.97
C VAL A 60 4.56 29.96 -23.04
N GLU A 61 3.86 30.18 -21.92
CA GLU A 61 2.39 30.16 -21.83
C GLU A 61 1.71 31.31 -22.60
N MET A 62 2.45 32.35 -23.03
CA MET A 62 1.90 33.45 -23.83
C MET A 62 1.24 32.94 -25.12
N THR A 63 -0.06 33.17 -25.28
CA THR A 63 -0.85 32.64 -26.41
C THR A 63 -0.37 33.14 -27.79
N PRO A 64 -0.23 32.27 -28.81
CA PRO A 64 -0.35 30.80 -28.74
C PRO A 64 0.87 30.18 -28.00
N ASN A 65 0.59 29.27 -27.07
CA ASN A 65 1.60 28.60 -26.22
C ASN A 65 2.74 28.01 -27.08
N ALA A 66 3.98 28.31 -26.71
CA ALA A 66 5.15 27.90 -27.48
C ALA A 66 5.42 26.38 -27.44
N LEU A 67 4.97 25.65 -26.41
CA LEU A 67 5.09 24.19 -26.33
C LEU A 67 4.03 23.49 -27.19
N ASP A 68 2.77 23.94 -27.11
CA ASP A 68 1.69 23.41 -27.96
C ASP A 68 2.02 23.67 -29.45
N ALA A 69 2.51 24.87 -29.76
CA ALA A 69 2.96 25.24 -31.10
C ALA A 69 4.24 24.51 -31.57
N ALA A 70 5.06 24.02 -30.65
CA ALA A 70 6.20 23.16 -30.96
C ALA A 70 5.72 21.74 -31.34
N ALA A 71 4.80 21.16 -30.57
CA ALA A 71 4.19 19.86 -30.87
C ALA A 71 3.41 19.87 -32.20
N ASP A 72 2.67 20.96 -32.49
CA ASP A 72 1.97 21.19 -33.76
C ASP A 72 2.90 21.29 -35.00
N LEU A 73 4.22 21.38 -34.79
CA LEU A 73 5.26 21.44 -35.83
C LEU A 73 6.12 20.17 -35.90
N GLU A 74 5.98 19.22 -34.97
CA GLU A 74 6.76 17.99 -34.95
C GLU A 74 6.10 16.86 -35.75
N PHE A 75 6.87 16.18 -36.60
CA PHE A 75 6.38 15.05 -37.41
C PHE A 75 7.49 14.05 -37.78
N PRO A 76 7.24 12.72 -37.78
CA PRO A 76 8.25 11.71 -38.12
C PRO A 76 8.77 11.80 -39.56
N GLU A 77 7.96 12.31 -40.49
CA GLU A 77 8.28 12.42 -41.91
C GLU A 77 9.23 13.61 -42.23
N TRP A 78 9.85 14.19 -41.19
CA TRP A 78 10.74 15.37 -41.26
C TRP A 78 11.96 15.15 -42.16
N ASP A 79 12.68 14.04 -41.99
CA ASP A 79 13.91 13.82 -42.75
C ASP A 79 13.62 13.47 -44.22
N GLU A 80 12.59 12.65 -44.49
CA GLU A 80 12.07 12.37 -45.83
C GLU A 80 11.62 13.67 -46.55
N TRP A 81 10.93 14.56 -45.85
CA TRP A 81 10.53 15.85 -46.41
C TRP A 81 11.73 16.73 -46.75
N ASN A 82 12.79 16.74 -45.93
CA ASN A 82 14.01 17.49 -46.22
C ASN A 82 14.78 16.90 -47.42
N GLU A 83 14.86 15.58 -47.57
CA GLU A 83 15.43 14.95 -48.77
C GLU A 83 14.68 15.37 -50.04
N ILE A 84 13.34 15.42 -49.98
CA ILE A 84 12.48 15.88 -51.08
C ILE A 84 12.70 17.37 -51.37
N LEU A 85 12.70 18.25 -50.36
CA LEU A 85 12.98 19.68 -50.55
C LEU A 85 14.37 19.92 -51.14
N GLN A 86 15.38 19.18 -50.69
CA GLN A 86 16.75 19.25 -51.22
C GLN A 86 16.83 18.80 -52.68
N PHE A 87 16.17 17.69 -53.03
CA PHE A 87 16.07 17.19 -54.41
C PHE A 87 15.38 18.21 -55.34
N MET A 88 14.38 18.93 -54.82
CA MET A 88 13.65 19.98 -55.55
C MET A 88 14.35 21.35 -55.54
N GLY A 89 15.53 21.49 -54.93
CA GLY A 89 16.25 22.77 -54.84
C GLY A 89 15.54 23.84 -54.00
N ILE A 90 14.61 23.45 -53.13
CA ILE A 90 13.89 24.34 -52.22
C ILE A 90 14.75 24.54 -50.96
N PRO A 91 14.97 25.79 -50.47
CA PRO A 91 15.74 26.03 -49.26
C PRO A 91 15.16 25.30 -48.04
N LEU A 92 15.99 24.52 -47.35
CA LEU A 92 15.58 23.75 -46.19
C LEU A 92 15.13 24.65 -45.02
N PRO A 93 13.99 24.39 -44.38
CA PRO A 93 13.58 25.10 -43.18
C PRO A 93 14.48 24.75 -41.98
N PRO A 94 14.63 25.66 -41.00
CA PRO A 94 15.37 25.36 -39.77
C PRO A 94 14.64 24.28 -38.96
N LYS A 95 15.41 23.46 -38.23
CA LYS A 95 14.87 22.46 -37.31
C LYS A 95 14.32 23.14 -36.03
N LEU A 96 13.25 22.56 -35.48
CA LEU A 96 12.69 22.90 -34.17
C LEU A 96 13.70 22.53 -33.06
N ASN A 97 13.93 23.43 -32.09
CA ASN A 97 14.92 23.23 -31.03
C ASN A 97 14.36 22.38 -29.88
N GLN A 98 14.33 21.06 -30.07
CA GLN A 98 13.84 20.08 -29.10
C GLN A 98 14.59 20.13 -27.76
N ASP A 99 15.88 20.47 -27.74
CA ASP A 99 16.66 20.60 -26.50
C ASP A 99 16.12 21.71 -25.58
N TYR A 100 15.58 22.78 -26.17
CA TYR A 100 14.95 23.88 -25.43
C TYR A 100 13.56 23.49 -24.91
N VAL A 101 12.78 22.75 -25.70
CA VAL A 101 11.49 22.17 -25.28
C VAL A 101 11.71 21.26 -24.05
N ALA A 102 12.76 20.44 -24.05
CA ALA A 102 13.13 19.59 -22.92
C ALA A 102 13.49 20.40 -21.65
N GLN A 103 14.41 21.37 -21.76
CA GLN A 103 14.82 22.25 -20.64
C GLN A 103 13.64 23.02 -20.01
N ILE A 104 12.66 23.42 -20.83
CA ILE A 104 11.46 24.14 -20.36
C ILE A 104 10.50 23.17 -19.65
N ASN A 105 10.26 21.99 -20.21
CA ASN A 105 9.40 20.97 -19.58
C ASN A 105 9.98 20.49 -18.23
N GLU A 106 11.30 20.31 -18.14
CA GLU A 106 12.00 19.98 -16.89
C GLU A 106 11.80 21.08 -15.83
N ALA A 107 11.99 22.35 -16.19
CA ALA A 107 11.77 23.48 -15.29
C ALA A 107 10.30 23.63 -14.84
N ILE A 108 9.33 23.32 -15.70
CA ILE A 108 7.91 23.26 -15.34
C ILE A 108 7.69 22.17 -14.28
N ILE A 109 8.18 20.95 -14.52
CA ILE A 109 8.05 19.81 -13.59
C ILE A 109 8.66 20.13 -12.22
N GLU A 110 9.85 20.75 -12.17
CA GLU A 110 10.50 21.16 -10.92
C GLU A 110 9.67 22.18 -10.10
N SER A 111 8.89 23.04 -10.75
CA SER A 111 8.15 24.13 -10.08
C SER A 111 6.80 23.71 -9.48
N LEU A 112 6.20 22.60 -9.95
CA LEU A 112 4.87 22.14 -9.52
C LEU A 112 4.70 21.99 -7.99
N PRO A 113 5.66 21.46 -7.21
CA PRO A 113 5.49 21.29 -5.77
C PRO A 113 5.42 22.62 -5.01
N LEU A 114 6.22 23.60 -5.43
CA LEU A 114 6.24 24.94 -4.83
C LEU A 114 4.92 25.67 -5.12
N ASP A 115 4.43 25.60 -6.36
CA ASP A 115 3.23 26.33 -6.75
C ASP A 115 1.96 25.75 -6.10
N ALA A 116 1.90 24.44 -5.86
CA ALA A 116 0.86 23.81 -5.05
C ALA A 116 0.85 24.34 -3.60
N LEU A 117 2.03 24.49 -2.97
CA LEU A 117 2.17 25.06 -1.63
C LEU A 117 1.82 26.55 -1.58
N LEU A 118 2.22 27.33 -2.58
CA LEU A 118 1.86 28.76 -2.69
C LEU A 118 0.34 28.94 -2.87
N ARG A 119 -0.31 28.13 -3.70
CA ARG A 119 -1.78 28.11 -3.85
C ARG A 119 -2.47 27.74 -2.52
N ARG A 120 -1.94 26.76 -1.78
CA ARG A 120 -2.42 26.39 -0.43
C ARG A 120 -2.26 27.54 0.57
N HIS A 121 -1.11 28.20 0.59
CA HIS A 121 -0.83 29.32 1.49
C HIS A 121 -1.75 30.51 1.23
N ARG A 122 -1.93 30.91 -0.05
CA ARG A 122 -2.91 31.93 -0.46
C ARG A 122 -4.33 31.58 -0.01
N ARG A 123 -4.77 30.33 -0.18
CA ARG A 123 -6.10 29.87 0.26
C ARG A 123 -6.28 29.98 1.78
N LEU A 124 -5.29 29.53 2.57
CA LEU A 124 -5.33 29.61 4.03
C LEU A 124 -5.30 31.06 4.56
N ALA A 125 -4.63 31.97 3.84
CA ALA A 125 -4.64 33.40 4.15
C ALA A 125 -6.00 34.04 3.89
N ILE A 126 -6.62 33.76 2.73
CA ILE A 126 -7.98 34.22 2.37
C ILE A 126 -9.02 33.69 3.37
N ALA A 127 -8.93 32.41 3.73
CA ALA A 127 -9.79 31.78 4.74
C ALA A 127 -9.49 32.20 6.20
N LYS A 128 -8.54 33.12 6.42
CA LYS A 128 -8.10 33.62 7.74
C LYS A 128 -7.77 32.51 8.76
N ALA A 129 -7.23 31.39 8.28
CA ALA A 129 -6.99 30.20 9.12
C ALA A 129 -6.08 30.49 10.34
N PRO A 130 -6.17 29.71 11.43
CA PRO A 130 -5.28 29.80 12.59
C PRO A 130 -3.79 29.88 12.22
N LEU A 131 -3.02 30.68 12.95
CA LEU A 131 -1.64 31.02 12.58
C LEU A 131 -0.74 29.77 12.48
N GLY A 132 -0.84 28.83 13.41
CA GLY A 132 -0.09 27.56 13.38
C GLY A 132 -0.40 26.65 12.18
N ILE A 133 -1.54 26.83 11.49
CA ILE A 133 -1.86 26.11 10.24
C ILE A 133 -1.19 26.80 9.04
N ARG A 134 -1.25 28.14 8.99
CA ARG A 134 -0.56 28.93 7.95
C ARG A 134 0.96 28.81 8.07
N LEU A 135 1.50 28.93 9.27
CA LEU A 135 2.93 28.78 9.59
C LEU A 135 3.48 27.40 9.22
N ARG A 136 2.73 26.30 9.43
CA ARG A 136 3.13 24.98 8.94
C ARG A 136 3.26 24.92 7.41
N THR A 137 2.37 25.59 6.68
CA THR A 137 2.45 25.68 5.21
C THR A 137 3.62 26.56 4.77
N LEU A 138 3.88 27.66 5.47
CA LEU A 138 5.01 28.54 5.21
C LEU A 138 6.37 27.86 5.48
N ARG A 139 6.49 27.09 6.58
CA ARG A 139 7.63 26.22 6.87
C ARG A 139 7.84 25.13 5.80
N GLN A 140 6.78 24.71 5.08
CA GLN A 140 6.92 23.80 3.93
C GLN A 140 7.44 24.55 2.69
N ILE A 141 6.94 25.75 2.40
CA ILE A 141 7.45 26.61 1.31
C ILE A 141 8.95 26.87 1.51
N ALA A 142 9.36 27.29 2.71
CA ALA A 142 10.76 27.55 3.06
C ALA A 142 11.69 26.31 2.97
N ARG A 143 11.15 25.09 2.91
CA ARG A 143 11.92 23.85 2.69
C ARG A 143 12.04 23.47 1.21
N VAL A 144 11.05 23.86 0.39
CA VAL A 144 11.02 23.58 -1.06
C VAL A 144 11.73 24.67 -1.86
N ASP A 145 11.65 25.92 -1.42
CA ASP A 145 12.49 27.04 -1.88
C ASP A 145 13.40 27.51 -0.72
N PRO A 146 14.52 26.80 -0.47
CA PRO A 146 15.49 27.22 0.53
C PRO A 146 16.32 28.44 0.07
N SER A 147 16.34 28.71 -1.24
CA SER A 147 17.07 29.79 -1.91
C SER A 147 16.55 31.20 -1.59
N SER A 148 15.24 31.36 -1.41
CA SER A 148 14.63 32.63 -1.03
C SER A 148 14.79 32.91 0.47
N SER A 149 15.51 33.98 0.82
CA SER A 149 15.64 34.42 2.23
C SER A 149 14.30 34.83 2.85
N VAL A 150 13.42 35.43 2.03
CA VAL A 150 12.14 36.01 2.44
C VAL A 150 11.26 34.99 3.17
N TRP A 151 11.24 33.74 2.74
CA TRP A 151 10.44 32.70 3.42
C TRP A 151 10.98 32.38 4.81
N HIS A 152 12.29 32.48 5.05
CA HIS A 152 12.89 32.27 6.37
C HIS A 152 12.61 33.46 7.30
N ASP A 153 12.70 34.68 6.77
CA ASP A 153 12.40 35.93 7.47
C ASP A 153 10.90 36.02 7.89
N ASP A 154 9.99 35.63 6.99
CA ASP A 154 8.55 35.53 7.28
C ASP A 154 8.26 34.43 8.33
N VAL A 155 8.91 33.26 8.24
CA VAL A 155 8.78 32.19 9.25
C VAL A 155 9.23 32.71 10.62
N GLU A 156 10.39 33.35 10.73
CA GLU A 156 10.90 33.87 12.01
C GLU A 156 9.97 34.95 12.60
N THR A 157 9.42 35.81 11.74
CA THR A 157 8.45 36.84 12.12
C THR A 157 7.14 36.23 12.64
N TRP A 158 6.61 35.22 11.95
CA TRP A 158 5.35 34.57 12.32
C TRP A 158 5.50 33.65 13.54
N GLU A 159 6.68 33.07 13.77
CA GLU A 159 6.99 32.30 14.97
C GLU A 159 6.97 33.16 16.23
N LYS A 160 7.53 34.37 16.21
CA LYS A 160 7.44 35.32 17.33
C LYS A 160 5.97 35.63 17.68
N VAL A 161 5.12 35.81 16.68
CA VAL A 161 3.68 36.02 16.88
C VAL A 161 2.98 34.76 17.41
N ARG A 162 3.33 33.56 16.91
CA ARG A 162 2.74 32.29 17.39
C ARG A 162 3.13 31.98 18.83
N LEU A 163 4.37 32.24 19.25
CA LEU A 163 4.80 32.10 20.64
C LEU A 163 4.02 33.05 21.57
N GLY A 164 3.74 34.28 21.13
CA GLY A 164 2.87 35.21 21.85
C GLY A 164 1.42 34.75 21.96
N GLN A 165 0.90 34.03 20.95
CA GLN A 165 -0.42 33.39 21.04
C GLN A 165 -0.41 32.19 22.01
N ILE A 166 0.62 31.35 21.96
CA ILE A 166 0.76 30.19 22.84
C ILE A 166 0.84 30.61 24.32
N ASP A 167 1.48 31.72 24.67
CA ASP A 167 1.49 32.27 26.03
C ASP A 167 0.09 32.73 26.53
N VAL A 168 -0.84 33.08 25.62
CA VAL A 168 -2.24 33.40 25.96
C VAL A 168 -3.09 32.15 26.03
N GLU A 169 -2.98 31.26 25.04
CA GLU A 169 -3.67 29.96 24.98
C GLU A 169 -3.29 29.08 26.19
N LEU A 170 -2.02 29.11 26.62
CA LEU A 170 -1.53 28.46 27.83
C LEU A 170 -2.24 28.95 29.10
N LYS A 171 -2.41 30.27 29.28
CA LYS A 171 -3.08 30.83 30.46
C LYS A 171 -4.54 30.43 30.50
N GLN A 172 -5.23 30.52 29.38
CA GLN A 172 -6.62 30.08 29.25
C GLN A 172 -6.77 28.58 29.52
N ALA A 173 -5.87 27.74 29.01
CA ALA A 173 -5.94 26.30 29.24
C ALA A 173 -5.58 25.91 30.69
N LEU A 174 -4.70 26.66 31.37
CA LEU A 174 -4.44 26.51 32.81
C LEU A 174 -5.63 26.97 33.67
N GLU A 175 -6.27 28.09 33.33
CA GLU A 175 -7.45 28.63 34.03
C GLU A 175 -8.69 27.71 33.91
N ASN A 176 -8.79 26.91 32.85
CA ASN A 176 -9.87 25.96 32.61
C ASN A 176 -9.50 24.49 32.91
N GLU A 177 -8.31 24.23 33.46
CA GLU A 177 -7.76 22.87 33.72
C GLU A 177 -7.74 21.93 32.49
N ASP A 178 -7.66 22.49 31.27
CA ASP A 178 -7.72 21.74 30.01
C ASP A 178 -6.41 21.03 29.68
N SER A 179 -6.26 19.83 30.25
CA SER A 179 -5.12 18.94 29.99
C SER A 179 -4.88 18.62 28.50
N GLN A 180 -5.94 18.61 27.67
CA GLN A 180 -5.83 18.27 26.25
C GLN A 180 -5.23 19.43 25.46
N SER A 181 -5.73 20.65 25.66
CA SER A 181 -5.13 21.85 25.05
C SER A 181 -3.70 22.05 25.54
N LEU A 182 -3.42 21.84 26.83
CA LEU A 182 -2.06 21.93 27.38
C LEU A 182 -1.10 20.91 26.75
N TYR A 183 -1.54 19.66 26.53
CA TYR A 183 -0.78 18.66 25.78
C TYR A 183 -0.51 19.07 24.33
N LEU A 184 -1.51 19.64 23.63
CA LEU A 184 -1.34 20.11 22.25
C LEU A 184 -0.37 21.29 22.15
N LEU A 185 -0.41 22.24 23.10
CA LEU A 185 0.54 23.34 23.19
C LEU A 185 1.95 22.83 23.50
N HIS A 186 2.10 21.86 24.42
CA HIS A 186 3.39 21.22 24.68
C HIS A 186 3.99 20.60 23.42
N LYS A 187 3.16 19.89 22.64
CA LYS A 187 3.55 19.23 21.39
C LYS A 187 3.87 20.23 20.27
N GLU A 188 3.23 21.40 20.23
CA GLU A 188 3.60 22.47 19.29
C GLU A 188 4.95 23.11 19.68
N LEU A 189 5.19 23.35 20.97
CA LEU A 189 6.43 23.92 21.51
C LEU A 189 7.64 22.99 21.41
N THR A 190 7.45 21.68 21.58
CA THR A 190 8.53 20.67 21.50
C THR A 190 8.75 20.12 20.09
N GLY A 191 7.89 20.46 19.12
CA GLY A 191 7.97 19.97 17.75
C GLY A 191 9.16 20.53 16.95
N GLU A 192 9.77 19.69 16.12
CA GLU A 192 10.91 20.08 15.28
C GLU A 192 10.58 21.17 14.25
N GLY A 193 11.50 22.12 14.09
CA GLY A 193 11.44 23.13 13.02
C GLY A 193 11.00 24.53 13.43
N TRP A 194 11.08 24.89 14.72
CA TRP A 194 11.17 26.28 15.15
C TRP A 194 12.54 26.87 14.74
N ARG A 195 12.55 28.07 14.16
CA ARG A 195 13.74 28.92 14.01
C ARG A 195 13.94 29.80 15.24
N VAL A 196 12.84 30.31 15.80
CA VAL A 196 12.80 31.06 17.06
C VAL A 196 12.62 30.08 18.20
N THR A 197 13.69 29.81 18.95
CA THR A 197 13.67 28.90 20.10
C THR A 197 12.57 29.27 21.09
N PRO A 198 11.59 28.39 21.36
CA PRO A 198 10.58 28.63 22.40
C PRO A 198 11.22 28.81 23.78
N SER A 199 10.65 29.65 24.64
CA SER A 199 11.22 29.87 25.97
C SER A 199 11.03 28.64 26.85
N THR A 200 12.07 28.26 27.62
CA THR A 200 12.04 27.05 28.47
C THR A 200 10.85 27.07 29.42
N ARG A 201 10.52 28.24 29.98
CA ARG A 201 9.33 28.46 30.80
C ARG A 201 8.03 28.01 30.12
N LEU A 202 7.79 28.28 28.84
CA LEU A 202 6.56 27.84 28.16
C LEU A 202 6.56 26.31 27.98
N VAL A 203 7.72 25.71 27.71
CA VAL A 203 7.89 24.25 27.61
C VAL A 203 7.65 23.57 28.96
N GLU A 204 8.26 24.08 30.03
CA GLU A 204 8.12 23.60 31.41
C GLU A 204 6.68 23.72 31.93
N GLN A 205 6.03 24.87 31.73
CA GLN A 205 4.65 25.10 32.17
C GLN A 205 3.62 24.25 31.41
N THR A 206 3.93 23.81 30.19
CA THR A 206 3.08 22.86 29.43
C THR A 206 3.39 21.39 29.73
N ALA A 207 4.64 21.07 30.10
CA ALA A 207 5.11 19.69 30.31
C ALA A 207 4.32 18.92 31.39
N PHE A 208 4.07 19.53 32.55
CA PHE A 208 3.38 18.87 33.67
C PHE A 208 1.95 18.45 33.31
N ALA A 209 1.22 19.31 32.60
CA ALA A 209 -0.14 19.01 32.14
C ALA A 209 -0.15 18.05 30.95
N ALA A 210 0.87 18.09 30.09
CA ALA A 210 1.06 17.08 29.04
C ALA A 210 1.30 15.69 29.64
N GLU A 211 2.09 15.58 30.71
CA GLU A 211 2.30 14.31 31.44
C GLU A 211 0.99 13.82 32.08
N ALA A 212 0.21 14.72 32.70
CA ALA A 212 -1.09 14.39 33.28
C ALA A 212 -2.09 13.88 32.22
N HIS A 213 -2.14 14.51 31.04
CA HIS A 213 -2.97 14.07 29.93
C HIS A 213 -2.53 12.69 29.38
N VAL A 214 -1.22 12.49 29.20
CA VAL A 214 -0.65 11.20 28.78
C VAL A 214 -0.97 10.10 29.79
N ARG A 215 -0.85 10.38 31.10
CA ARG A 215 -1.16 9.43 32.17
C ARG A 215 -2.65 9.08 32.21
N SER A 216 -3.54 10.06 32.02
CA SER A 216 -4.99 9.84 31.94
C SER A 216 -5.38 8.95 30.75
N ASN A 217 -4.81 9.19 29.57
CA ASN A 217 -5.05 8.37 28.39
C ASN A 217 -4.47 6.94 28.53
N LEU A 218 -3.28 6.81 29.11
CA LEU A 218 -2.68 5.53 29.49
C LEU A 218 -3.59 4.75 30.47
N GLU A 219 -4.10 5.42 31.50
CA GLU A 219 -5.05 4.84 32.46
C GLU A 219 -6.35 4.40 31.78
N ALA A 220 -6.91 5.20 30.87
CA ALA A 220 -8.14 4.86 30.15
C ALA A 220 -7.96 3.63 29.23
N GLU A 221 -6.87 3.57 28.45
CA GLU A 221 -6.59 2.44 27.56
C GLU A 221 -6.28 1.15 28.37
N LEU A 222 -5.49 1.24 29.45
CA LEU A 222 -5.16 0.08 30.28
C LEU A 222 -6.36 -0.42 31.11
N ASN A 223 -7.24 0.45 31.62
CA ASN A 223 -8.47 0.03 32.31
C ASN A 223 -9.42 -0.76 31.40
N GLN A 224 -9.38 -0.57 30.07
CA GLN A 224 -10.15 -1.40 29.14
C GLN A 224 -9.51 -2.77 28.89
N LEU A 225 -8.18 -2.88 28.97
CA LEU A 225 -7.46 -4.14 28.72
C LEU A 225 -7.35 -5.05 29.96
N ALA A 226 -7.27 -4.49 31.17
CA ALA A 226 -7.11 -5.27 32.40
C ALA A 226 -8.24 -6.30 32.66
N PRO A 227 -9.54 -5.97 32.46
CA PRO A 227 -10.60 -6.96 32.57
C PRO A 227 -10.51 -8.05 31.48
N GLN A 228 -10.03 -7.70 30.30
CA GLN A 228 -9.99 -8.63 29.16
C GLN A 228 -8.87 -9.67 29.29
N ILE A 229 -7.68 -9.29 29.79
CA ILE A 229 -6.59 -10.24 30.01
C ILE A 229 -6.91 -11.20 31.17
N ASN A 230 -7.60 -10.71 32.22
CA ASN A 230 -8.07 -11.55 33.33
C ASN A 230 -9.19 -12.50 32.89
N ALA A 231 -10.15 -12.05 32.08
CA ALA A 231 -11.15 -12.94 31.49
C ALA A 231 -10.53 -14.00 30.55
N ALA A 232 -9.41 -13.68 29.89
CA ALA A 232 -8.67 -14.65 29.08
C ALA A 232 -7.92 -15.69 29.95
N LEU A 233 -7.39 -15.29 31.11
CA LEU A 233 -6.84 -16.20 32.13
C LEU A 233 -7.93 -17.14 32.69
N GLU A 234 -9.09 -16.60 33.10
CA GLU A 234 -10.22 -17.39 33.61
C GLU A 234 -10.70 -18.44 32.60
N GLN A 235 -10.73 -18.07 31.32
CA GLN A 235 -11.09 -18.96 30.20
C GLN A 235 -9.93 -19.86 29.73
N ARG A 236 -8.73 -19.73 30.33
CA ARG A 236 -7.46 -20.38 29.90
C ARG A 236 -7.16 -20.22 28.40
N ASN A 237 -7.58 -19.10 27.82
CA ASN A 237 -7.46 -18.83 26.39
C ASN A 237 -6.12 -18.16 26.09
N GLU A 238 -5.08 -18.98 25.92
CA GLU A 238 -3.70 -18.53 25.71
C GLU A 238 -3.55 -17.58 24.52
N SER A 239 -4.12 -17.89 23.35
CA SER A 239 -3.94 -17.07 22.14
C SER A 239 -4.55 -15.68 22.31
N LYS A 240 -5.74 -15.59 22.92
CA LYS A 240 -6.36 -14.31 23.29
C LYS A 240 -5.55 -13.57 24.35
N ALA A 241 -5.06 -14.26 25.37
CA ALA A 241 -4.26 -13.66 26.44
C ALA A 241 -2.91 -13.12 25.92
N ARG A 242 -2.20 -13.85 25.04
CA ARG A 242 -0.98 -13.39 24.36
C ARG A 242 -1.25 -12.16 23.49
N ALA A 243 -2.36 -12.13 22.74
CA ALA A 243 -2.75 -10.95 21.95
C ALA A 243 -3.00 -9.72 22.83
N ILE A 244 -3.73 -9.86 23.93
CA ILE A 244 -4.00 -8.76 24.87
C ILE A 244 -2.72 -8.34 25.62
N ARG A 245 -1.82 -9.26 25.95
CA ARG A 245 -0.48 -8.92 26.49
C ARG A 245 0.31 -8.06 25.51
N SER A 246 0.28 -8.38 24.21
CA SER A 246 0.93 -7.57 23.17
C SER A 246 0.32 -6.18 23.05
N GLN A 247 -1.00 -6.05 23.18
CA GLN A 247 -1.70 -4.75 23.22
C GLN A 247 -1.33 -3.95 24.48
N TRP A 248 -1.31 -4.59 25.65
CA TRP A 248 -0.88 -3.97 26.91
C TRP A 248 0.56 -3.43 26.83
N GLN A 249 1.47 -4.23 26.26
CA GLN A 249 2.86 -3.85 26.05
C GLN A 249 3.00 -2.70 25.03
N SER A 250 2.22 -2.71 23.93
CA SER A 250 2.26 -1.61 22.95
C SER A 250 1.68 -0.31 23.52
N VAL A 251 0.63 -0.37 24.35
CA VAL A 251 0.08 0.80 25.08
C VAL A 251 1.11 1.37 26.06
N ARG A 252 1.78 0.52 26.85
CA ARG A 252 2.88 0.94 27.75
C ARG A 252 4.03 1.59 26.99
N ALA A 253 4.44 1.03 25.85
CA ALA A 253 5.51 1.57 25.01
C ALA A 253 5.13 2.89 24.30
N LYS A 254 3.89 2.98 23.79
CA LYS A 254 3.31 4.16 23.11
C LYS A 254 3.36 5.43 23.95
N PHE A 255 3.13 5.31 25.26
CA PHE A 255 3.08 6.45 26.17
C PHE A 255 4.36 6.68 26.98
N ASN A 256 5.22 5.66 27.15
CA ASN A 256 6.51 5.75 27.85
C ASN A 256 6.45 6.34 29.28
N VAL A 257 5.32 6.13 29.97
CA VAL A 257 5.07 6.54 31.36
C VAL A 257 4.85 5.28 32.22
N SER A 258 5.17 5.36 33.51
CA SER A 258 4.95 4.23 34.44
C SER A 258 3.48 3.85 34.51
N VAL A 259 3.20 2.54 34.48
CA VAL A 259 1.87 2.00 34.74
C VAL A 259 1.49 2.30 36.21
N PRO A 260 0.24 2.68 36.52
CA PRO A 260 -0.21 2.85 37.90
C PRO A 260 -0.20 1.51 38.66
N PRO A 261 0.24 1.47 39.93
CA PRO A 261 0.38 0.22 40.67
C PRO A 261 -0.89 -0.63 40.76
N HIS A 262 -2.08 0.00 40.81
CA HIS A 262 -3.35 -0.72 40.87
C HIS A 262 -3.65 -1.52 39.59
N LEU A 263 -3.28 -1.00 38.42
CA LEU A 263 -3.42 -1.68 37.13
C LEU A 263 -2.37 -2.79 36.96
N GLU A 264 -1.14 -2.55 37.39
CA GLU A 264 -0.07 -3.56 37.35
C GLU A 264 -0.37 -4.74 38.28
N MET A 265 -0.86 -4.48 39.49
CA MET A 265 -1.37 -5.52 40.41
C MET A 265 -2.58 -6.28 39.84
N ALA A 266 -3.49 -5.59 39.12
CA ALA A 266 -4.69 -6.22 38.58
C ALA A 266 -4.40 -7.27 37.49
N VAL A 267 -3.35 -7.08 36.68
CA VAL A 267 -3.00 -8.02 35.59
C VAL A 267 -1.87 -9.00 35.93
N ALA A 268 -1.16 -8.81 37.05
CA ALA A 268 -0.02 -9.64 37.44
C ALA A 268 -0.28 -11.17 37.39
N PRO A 269 -1.43 -11.72 37.84
CA PRO A 269 -1.69 -13.16 37.75
C PRO A 269 -1.76 -13.67 36.30
N ALA A 270 -2.32 -12.88 35.38
CA ALA A 270 -2.44 -13.25 33.98
C ALA A 270 -1.10 -13.12 33.23
N MET A 271 -0.29 -12.12 33.59
CA MET A 271 1.08 -11.98 33.08
C MET A 271 1.96 -13.14 33.54
N GLN A 272 1.94 -13.48 34.83
CA GLN A 272 2.72 -14.60 35.38
C GLN A 272 2.34 -15.94 34.73
N TRP A 273 1.04 -16.21 34.55
CA TRP A 273 0.58 -17.41 33.84
C TRP A 273 1.12 -17.50 32.40
N LEU A 274 1.14 -16.38 31.66
CA LEU A 274 1.73 -16.33 30.33
C LEU A 274 3.26 -16.51 30.35
N GLU A 275 3.97 -16.00 31.36
CA GLU A 275 5.40 -16.25 31.53
C GLU A 275 5.74 -17.69 31.92
N ASP A 276 4.86 -18.36 32.67
CA ASP A 276 4.99 -19.79 32.98
C ASP A 276 4.73 -20.65 31.71
N LEU A 277 3.73 -20.30 30.88
CA LEU A 277 3.47 -20.94 29.59
C LEU A 277 4.61 -20.70 28.58
N ASP A 278 5.14 -19.48 28.48
CA ASP A 278 6.29 -19.19 27.61
C ASP A 278 7.53 -19.98 28.04
N ARG A 279 7.77 -20.14 29.36
CA ARG A 279 8.85 -21.00 29.88
C ARG A 279 8.63 -22.48 29.56
N GLN A 280 7.39 -22.99 29.62
CA GLN A 280 7.06 -24.35 29.20
C GLN A 280 7.31 -24.56 27.70
N ALA A 281 6.84 -23.64 26.84
CA ALA A 281 7.03 -23.71 25.40
C ALA A 281 8.51 -23.63 24.97
N VAL A 282 9.34 -22.85 25.69
CA VAL A 282 10.80 -22.83 25.48
C VAL A 282 11.42 -24.17 25.87
N MET A 283 11.09 -24.74 27.04
CA MET A 283 11.61 -26.04 27.46
C MET A 283 11.19 -27.18 26.51
N GLU A 284 9.97 -27.15 25.99
CA GLU A 284 9.50 -28.14 25.02
C GLU A 284 10.19 -27.97 23.65
N SER A 285 10.43 -26.74 23.21
CA SER A 285 11.20 -26.46 21.99
C SER A 285 12.67 -26.88 22.11
N GLU A 286 13.32 -26.61 23.25
CA GLU A 286 14.68 -27.07 23.56
C GLU A 286 14.77 -28.60 23.59
N ARG A 287 13.77 -29.28 24.16
CA ARG A 287 13.63 -30.74 24.13
C ARG A 287 13.47 -31.27 22.70
N GLN A 288 12.58 -30.69 21.90
CA GLN A 288 12.38 -31.08 20.50
C GLN A 288 13.65 -30.89 19.67
N MET A 289 14.38 -29.78 19.85
CA MET A 289 15.68 -29.55 19.21
C MET A 289 16.74 -30.56 19.66
N ALA A 290 16.82 -30.91 20.95
CA ALA A 290 17.75 -31.92 21.44
C ALA A 290 17.42 -33.33 20.92
N MET A 291 16.13 -33.67 20.78
CA MET A 291 15.69 -34.93 20.18
C MET A 291 15.97 -34.97 18.66
N ALA A 292 15.78 -33.85 17.96
CA ALA A 292 16.09 -33.75 16.53
C ALA A 292 17.61 -33.79 16.25
N ASP A 293 18.45 -33.19 17.10
CA ASP A 293 19.91 -33.31 17.04
C ASP A 293 20.37 -34.76 17.25
N LEU A 294 19.81 -35.46 18.25
CA LEU A 294 20.05 -36.88 18.46
C LEU A 294 19.62 -37.72 17.25
N GLN A 295 18.41 -37.50 16.71
CA GLN A 295 17.93 -38.21 15.52
C GLN A 295 18.85 -37.95 14.32
N THR A 296 19.23 -36.70 14.08
CA THR A 296 20.15 -36.32 12.98
C THR A 296 21.52 -37.00 13.13
N LYS A 297 22.05 -37.11 14.35
CA LYS A 297 23.32 -37.81 14.63
C LYS A 297 23.23 -39.32 14.48
N LEU A 298 22.08 -39.91 14.80
CA LEU A 298 21.78 -41.33 14.54
C LEU A 298 21.66 -41.62 13.03
N GLU A 299 21.01 -40.74 12.27
CA GLU A 299 20.78 -40.90 10.83
C GLU A 299 22.03 -40.60 9.97
N SER A 300 22.98 -39.80 10.48
CA SER A 300 24.21 -39.41 9.79
C SER A 300 25.43 -40.29 10.07
N GLU A 301 25.27 -41.42 10.76
CA GLU A 301 26.37 -42.27 11.26
C GLU A 301 27.45 -41.49 12.04
N SER A 302 27.05 -40.47 12.82
CA SER A 302 27.97 -39.63 13.59
C SER A 302 28.81 -40.43 14.60
N PRO A 303 30.00 -39.96 15.01
CA PRO A 303 30.83 -40.63 16.00
C PRO A 303 30.07 -40.94 17.29
N ILE A 304 30.29 -42.12 17.87
CA ILE A 304 29.52 -42.61 19.03
C ILE A 304 29.57 -41.64 20.22
N GLU A 305 30.65 -40.88 20.41
CA GLU A 305 30.74 -39.85 21.45
C GLU A 305 29.81 -38.65 21.22
N ASP A 306 29.57 -38.27 19.97
CA ASP A 306 28.67 -37.17 19.62
C ASP A 306 27.20 -37.60 19.71
N VAL A 307 26.91 -38.85 19.36
CA VAL A 307 25.61 -39.52 19.62
C VAL A 307 25.35 -39.62 21.13
N GLN A 308 26.34 -40.04 21.92
CA GLN A 308 26.26 -40.12 23.38
C GLN A 308 25.99 -38.73 23.99
N ARG A 309 26.73 -37.70 23.57
CA ARG A 309 26.52 -36.31 24.03
C ARG A 309 25.13 -35.77 23.67
N ALA A 310 24.60 -36.11 22.50
CA ALA A 310 23.23 -35.75 22.11
C ALA A 310 22.17 -36.50 22.93
N TYR A 311 22.40 -37.79 23.23
CA TYR A 311 21.54 -38.58 24.10
C TYR A 311 21.50 -38.01 25.52
N ASP A 312 22.66 -37.72 26.11
CA ASP A 312 22.79 -37.09 27.43
C ASP A 312 22.19 -35.67 27.45
N GLN A 313 22.07 -35.00 26.30
CA GLN A 313 21.39 -33.70 26.18
C GLN A 313 19.87 -33.85 26.10
N ALA A 314 19.37 -34.81 25.32
CA ALA A 314 17.94 -35.11 25.22
C ALA A 314 17.36 -35.71 26.52
N SER A 315 18.16 -36.43 27.32
CA SER A 315 17.71 -37.04 28.57
C SER A 315 17.58 -36.07 29.76
N LYS A 316 17.98 -34.79 29.62
CA LYS A 316 17.97 -33.80 30.72
C LYS A 316 16.57 -33.32 31.11
N PHE A 317 15.58 -33.49 30.24
CA PHE A 317 14.23 -32.92 30.42
C PHE A 317 13.30 -33.75 31.32
N GLY A 318 13.82 -34.76 32.03
CA GLY A 318 13.12 -35.49 33.10
C GLY A 318 12.05 -36.49 32.66
N GLU A 319 11.43 -36.29 31.50
CA GLU A 319 10.53 -37.26 30.88
C GLU A 319 11.27 -38.40 30.15
N PRO A 320 10.66 -39.59 30.02
CA PRO A 320 11.25 -40.71 29.30
C PRO A 320 11.37 -40.43 27.80
N MET A 321 12.50 -40.86 27.22
CA MET A 321 12.76 -40.83 25.79
C MET A 321 11.86 -41.83 25.01
N PRO A 322 11.51 -41.55 23.74
CA PRO A 322 10.88 -42.54 22.87
C PRO A 322 11.75 -43.80 22.74
N GLN A 323 11.14 -44.97 22.92
CA GLN A 323 11.84 -46.26 22.98
C GLN A 323 12.67 -46.51 21.71
N GLU A 324 12.13 -46.20 20.53
CA GLU A 324 12.81 -46.35 19.24
C GLU A 324 14.15 -45.60 19.13
N LEU A 325 14.29 -44.44 19.81
CA LEU A 325 15.54 -43.69 19.83
C LEU A 325 16.54 -44.26 20.84
N ALA A 326 16.05 -44.72 22.00
CA ALA A 326 16.89 -45.37 23.01
C ALA A 326 17.46 -46.71 22.50
N ASP A 327 16.63 -47.52 21.86
CA ASP A 327 17.01 -48.82 21.30
C ASP A 327 18.09 -48.67 20.20
N ARG A 328 17.95 -47.67 19.31
CA ARG A 328 18.95 -47.37 18.27
C ARG A 328 20.30 -46.91 18.83
N VAL A 329 20.30 -46.09 19.88
CA VAL A 329 21.54 -45.69 20.59
C VAL A 329 22.21 -46.92 21.21
N GLN A 330 21.43 -47.81 21.83
CA GLN A 330 21.91 -49.05 22.42
C GLN A 330 22.46 -50.05 21.38
N GLU A 331 21.84 -50.13 20.20
CA GLU A 331 22.32 -50.94 19.08
C GLU A 331 23.68 -50.44 18.55
N LEU A 332 23.83 -49.14 18.30
CA LEU A 332 25.09 -48.53 17.84
C LEU A 332 26.22 -48.71 18.86
N ALA A 333 25.93 -48.52 20.15
CA ALA A 333 26.88 -48.73 21.23
C ALA A 333 27.43 -50.18 21.31
N SER A 334 26.72 -51.16 20.75
CA SER A 334 27.13 -52.57 20.74
C SER A 334 28.18 -52.93 19.66
N GLN A 335 28.33 -52.12 18.61
CA GLN A 335 29.13 -52.46 17.44
C GLN A 335 30.67 -52.50 17.61
N PRO A 336 31.35 -51.66 18.42
CA PRO A 336 32.82 -51.56 18.40
C PRO A 336 33.55 -52.84 18.86
N ALA A 337 32.88 -53.71 19.62
CA ALA A 337 33.41 -54.98 20.14
C ALA A 337 33.99 -55.92 19.06
N LYS A 338 33.60 -55.76 17.79
CA LYS A 338 34.03 -56.64 16.68
C LYS A 338 35.24 -56.11 15.88
N ARG A 339 35.65 -54.84 16.00
CA ARG A 339 36.76 -54.25 15.20
C ARG A 339 38.13 -54.28 15.89
N ALA A 340 38.22 -54.50 17.19
CA ALA A 340 39.49 -54.45 17.95
C ALA A 340 40.55 -55.51 17.55
N LYS A 341 40.16 -56.65 16.97
CA LYS A 341 41.07 -57.79 16.69
C LYS A 341 42.00 -57.65 15.46
N ARG A 342 42.12 -56.47 14.82
CA ARG A 342 42.88 -56.29 13.56
C ARG A 342 43.96 -55.19 13.54
N LYS A 343 44.34 -54.61 14.69
CA LYS A 343 45.42 -53.59 14.78
C LYS A 343 46.49 -53.93 15.83
N ALA A 344 47.03 -55.15 15.79
CA ALA A 344 47.98 -55.66 16.79
C ALA A 344 49.32 -56.20 16.23
N ILE A 345 49.61 -55.99 14.93
CA ILE A 345 50.86 -56.47 14.30
C ILE A 345 51.41 -55.41 13.34
N MET A 346 52.27 -54.52 13.84
CA MET A 346 53.48 -53.95 13.21
C MET A 346 53.97 -52.72 13.99
N ILE A 347 55.28 -52.71 14.34
CA ILE A 347 56.23 -51.58 14.54
C ILE A 347 57.27 -51.93 15.65
N ALA A 348 58.50 -52.21 15.21
CA ALA A 348 59.77 -52.34 15.95
C ALA A 348 60.86 -52.60 14.86
N SER A 349 62.14 -52.20 14.94
CA SER A 349 62.95 -51.45 15.94
C SER A 349 64.18 -50.78 15.26
N ALA A 350 65.19 -50.32 16.00
CA ALA A 350 66.39 -49.59 15.51
C ALA A 350 67.63 -49.83 16.44
N VAL A 351 68.88 -49.33 16.26
CA VAL A 351 69.46 -48.35 15.30
C VAL A 351 71.02 -48.46 15.17
N ALA A 352 71.59 -48.06 14.02
CA ALA A 352 72.95 -47.51 13.78
C ALA A 352 74.25 -48.35 14.04
N VAL A 353 75.41 -47.63 13.92
CA VAL A 353 76.84 -47.94 14.24
C VAL A 353 77.69 -48.53 13.07
N VAL A 354 78.87 -48.06 12.57
CA VAL A 354 79.90 -46.97 12.78
C VAL A 354 81.31 -47.64 12.83
N VAL A 355 82.45 -47.22 12.23
CA VAL A 355 82.96 -46.14 11.31
C VAL A 355 84.38 -46.56 10.81
N VAL A 356 85.06 -45.84 9.87
CA VAL A 356 86.54 -45.54 9.76
C VAL A 356 87.06 -45.41 8.31
N ALA A 357 87.70 -44.26 7.96
CA ALA A 357 88.98 -44.12 7.23
C ALA A 357 89.23 -42.67 6.75
N ALA A 358 90.46 -42.13 6.85
CA ALA A 358 90.85 -40.80 6.35
C ALA A 358 92.38 -40.60 6.24
N VAL A 359 92.80 -39.47 5.62
CA VAL A 359 94.14 -38.81 5.63
C VAL A 359 95.25 -39.40 4.74
N ILE A 360 95.88 -38.54 3.92
CA ILE A 360 97.34 -38.36 3.60
C ILE A 360 97.48 -37.58 2.28
N GLY A 361 98.49 -36.69 2.13
CA GLY A 361 99.00 -36.29 0.80
C GLY A 361 99.21 -34.79 0.49
N VAL A 362 99.92 -34.02 1.32
CA VAL A 362 100.38 -32.65 0.98
C VAL A 362 101.91 -32.54 1.16
N LEU A 363 102.54 -31.58 0.49
CA LEU A 363 103.94 -31.11 0.65
C LEU A 363 105.07 -31.97 0.06
N LYS A 364 105.42 -31.68 -1.20
CA LYS A 364 106.77 -31.66 -1.81
C LYS A 364 106.63 -31.09 -3.24
N PHE A 365 107.58 -30.38 -3.86
CA PHE A 365 108.93 -29.94 -3.48
C PHE A 365 109.31 -28.74 -4.38
N LEU A 366 109.96 -27.69 -3.87
CA LEU A 366 110.34 -26.48 -4.62
C LEU A 366 111.77 -26.06 -4.23
N GLU A 367 112.70 -25.97 -5.19
CA GLU A 367 113.89 -25.09 -5.12
C GLU A 367 114.77 -25.15 -6.39
N SER A 368 115.61 -24.12 -6.55
CA SER A 368 116.75 -23.93 -7.49
C SER A 368 116.54 -23.00 -8.69
N SER A 369 117.23 -21.85 -8.68
CA SER A 369 117.29 -20.88 -9.77
C SER A 369 118.56 -20.03 -9.71
N GLU A 370 119.49 -20.19 -10.65
CA GLU A 370 120.50 -19.15 -11.00
C GLU A 370 121.20 -19.43 -12.35
N LYS A 371 120.50 -19.18 -13.47
CA LYS A 371 121.06 -19.16 -14.85
C LYS A 371 120.33 -18.12 -15.72
N GLN A 372 120.23 -16.89 -15.24
CA GLN A 372 119.17 -15.97 -15.68
C GLN A 372 119.56 -15.01 -16.83
N ASN A 373 120.84 -14.69 -17.01
CA ASN A 373 121.26 -13.54 -17.84
C ASN A 373 121.32 -13.79 -19.36
N ALA A 374 121.02 -15.00 -19.84
CA ALA A 374 120.98 -15.34 -21.28
C ALA A 374 119.53 -15.48 -21.81
N LYS A 375 118.53 -15.04 -21.04
CA LYS A 375 117.13 -15.45 -21.22
C LYS A 375 116.14 -14.33 -21.52
N GLN A 376 116.55 -13.06 -21.52
CA GLN A 376 115.62 -11.92 -21.56
C GLN A 376 115.10 -11.60 -22.97
N GLU A 377 115.96 -11.66 -23.99
CA GLU A 377 115.74 -11.10 -25.33
C GLU A 377 114.54 -11.71 -26.08
N VAL A 378 114.40 -13.04 -26.03
CA VAL A 378 113.29 -13.79 -26.67
C VAL A 378 111.92 -13.45 -26.05
N VAL A 379 111.91 -13.02 -24.79
CA VAL A 379 110.67 -12.76 -24.05
C VAL A 379 109.96 -11.50 -24.52
N ASP A 380 110.72 -10.48 -24.91
CA ASP A 380 110.16 -9.20 -25.29
C ASP A 380 109.59 -9.23 -26.72
N GLN A 381 110.10 -10.11 -27.59
CA GLN A 381 109.49 -10.39 -28.90
C GLN A 381 108.18 -11.21 -28.78
N MET A 382 108.08 -12.15 -27.84
CA MET A 382 106.79 -12.77 -27.51
C MET A 382 105.77 -11.74 -26.98
N GLN A 383 106.24 -10.75 -26.22
CA GLN A 383 105.37 -9.71 -25.67
C GLN A 383 104.81 -8.77 -26.75
N SER A 384 105.52 -8.55 -27.86
CA SER A 384 105.02 -7.69 -28.94
C SER A 384 103.77 -8.27 -29.61
N PHE A 385 103.75 -9.58 -29.96
CA PHE A 385 102.58 -10.25 -30.54
C PHE A 385 101.35 -10.18 -29.61
N VAL A 386 101.53 -10.45 -28.32
CA VAL A 386 100.44 -10.36 -27.32
C VAL A 386 99.92 -8.92 -27.15
N SER A 387 100.80 -7.91 -27.29
CA SER A 387 100.40 -6.49 -27.25
C SER A 387 99.79 -5.96 -28.54
N ALA A 388 99.93 -6.68 -29.65
CA ALA A 388 99.33 -6.37 -30.95
C ALA A 388 98.00 -7.14 -31.18
N GLU A 389 97.51 -7.84 -30.16
CA GLU A 389 96.33 -8.72 -30.21
C GLU A 389 96.44 -9.90 -31.21
N GLN A 390 97.65 -10.14 -31.72
CA GLN A 390 98.00 -11.24 -32.62
C GLN A 390 98.23 -12.53 -31.84
N TYR A 391 97.18 -13.02 -31.19
CA TYR A 391 97.28 -14.11 -30.20
C TYR A 391 97.60 -15.46 -30.84
N ASN A 392 97.15 -15.74 -32.07
CA ASN A 392 97.51 -16.98 -32.76
C ASN A 392 98.99 -16.98 -33.15
N GLU A 393 99.47 -15.87 -33.69
CA GLU A 393 100.87 -15.65 -34.04
C GLU A 393 101.78 -15.68 -32.80
N ALA A 394 101.30 -15.21 -31.65
CA ALA A 394 101.99 -15.37 -30.36
C ALA A 394 102.11 -16.85 -29.94
N LEU A 395 101.05 -17.65 -30.13
CA LEU A 395 101.07 -19.08 -29.83
C LEU A 395 102.03 -19.84 -30.76
N ASP A 396 102.00 -19.56 -32.06
CA ASP A 396 102.92 -20.16 -33.03
C ASP A 396 104.38 -19.72 -32.79
N TYR A 397 104.61 -18.46 -32.45
CA TYR A 397 105.93 -18.00 -32.03
C TYR A 397 106.42 -18.74 -30.78
N PHE A 398 105.59 -18.86 -29.73
CA PHE A 398 105.93 -19.64 -28.54
C PHE A 398 106.25 -21.11 -28.88
N ASN A 399 105.46 -21.74 -29.75
CA ASN A 399 105.68 -23.12 -30.19
C ASN A 399 107.02 -23.27 -30.93
N SER A 400 107.40 -22.29 -31.76
CA SER A 400 108.71 -22.26 -32.43
C SER A 400 109.88 -22.11 -31.43
N VAL A 401 109.72 -21.26 -30.41
CA VAL A 401 110.73 -21.10 -29.33
C VAL A 401 110.81 -22.36 -28.46
N LEU A 402 109.69 -23.06 -28.21
CA LEU A 402 109.67 -24.32 -27.47
C LEU A 402 110.43 -25.44 -28.20
N ALA A 403 110.34 -25.47 -29.53
CA ALA A 403 111.07 -26.44 -30.35
C ALA A 403 112.58 -26.15 -30.45
N GLY A 404 112.98 -24.87 -30.53
CA GLY A 404 114.38 -24.48 -30.70
C GLY A 404 115.16 -24.19 -29.41
N GLN A 405 114.51 -23.67 -28.38
CA GLN A 405 115.10 -23.21 -27.11
C GLN A 405 114.13 -23.49 -25.93
N PRO A 406 113.88 -24.77 -25.57
CA PRO A 406 112.90 -25.13 -24.53
C PRO A 406 113.18 -24.46 -23.18
N ASP A 407 114.46 -24.34 -22.79
CA ASP A 407 114.93 -23.62 -21.60
C ASP A 407 114.45 -22.16 -21.51
N VAL A 408 114.11 -21.54 -22.65
CA VAL A 408 113.66 -20.15 -22.79
C VAL A 408 112.14 -20.10 -22.91
N ALA A 409 111.51 -21.02 -23.64
CA ALA A 409 110.05 -21.16 -23.67
C ALA A 409 109.44 -21.43 -22.28
N MET A 410 110.14 -22.19 -21.42
CA MET A 410 109.72 -22.45 -20.04
C MET A 410 109.92 -21.27 -19.06
N LEU A 411 110.33 -20.09 -19.53
CA LEU A 411 110.40 -18.90 -18.67
C LEU A 411 109.01 -18.50 -18.16
N PRO A 412 108.85 -18.14 -16.87
CA PRO A 412 107.56 -17.73 -16.32
C PRO A 412 106.87 -16.60 -17.11
N LYS A 413 107.64 -15.65 -17.66
CA LYS A 413 107.11 -14.55 -18.50
C LYS A 413 106.71 -15.03 -19.91
N MET A 414 107.43 -15.98 -20.53
CA MET A 414 107.01 -16.61 -21.80
C MET A 414 105.73 -17.45 -21.60
N VAL A 415 105.71 -18.29 -20.56
CA VAL A 415 104.56 -19.13 -20.21
C VAL A 415 103.35 -18.26 -19.84
N ALA A 416 103.53 -17.14 -19.14
CA ALA A 416 102.46 -16.19 -18.85
C ALA A 416 101.92 -15.52 -20.12
N LEU A 417 102.79 -15.06 -21.03
CA LEU A 417 102.36 -14.50 -22.32
C LEU A 417 101.62 -15.53 -23.18
N LYS A 418 102.10 -16.78 -23.21
CA LYS A 418 101.43 -17.92 -23.85
C LYS A 418 100.08 -18.21 -23.19
N ALA A 419 99.99 -18.20 -21.87
CA ALA A 419 98.76 -18.42 -21.14
C ALA A 419 97.73 -17.30 -21.40
N THR A 420 98.16 -16.05 -21.51
CA THR A 420 97.30 -14.92 -21.91
C THR A 420 96.79 -15.09 -23.34
N ALA A 421 97.67 -15.35 -24.31
CA ALA A 421 97.28 -15.58 -25.70
C ALA A 421 96.33 -16.78 -25.84
N GLN A 422 96.68 -17.92 -25.24
CA GLN A 422 95.86 -19.13 -25.21
C GLN A 422 94.48 -18.83 -24.59
N LYS A 423 94.43 -18.16 -23.44
CA LYS A 423 93.17 -17.84 -22.77
C LYS A 423 92.23 -16.97 -23.61
N VAL A 424 92.76 -16.07 -24.44
CA VAL A 424 91.90 -15.26 -25.35
C VAL A 424 91.40 -16.10 -26.52
N VAL A 425 92.27 -16.92 -27.13
CA VAL A 425 91.90 -17.84 -28.22
C VAL A 425 90.87 -18.88 -27.75
N ASP A 426 91.09 -19.50 -26.59
CA ASP A 426 90.18 -20.47 -25.98
C ASP A 426 88.83 -19.82 -25.64
N ALA A 427 88.82 -18.60 -25.11
CA ALA A 427 87.60 -17.88 -24.77
C ALA A 427 86.77 -17.48 -26.00
N GLU A 428 87.42 -17.09 -27.10
CA GLU A 428 86.71 -16.82 -28.37
C GLU A 428 86.16 -18.13 -28.96
N LEU A 429 86.92 -19.23 -28.95
CA LEU A 429 86.42 -20.54 -29.37
C LEU A 429 85.20 -20.98 -28.55
N GLU A 430 85.24 -20.84 -27.22
CA GLU A 430 84.08 -21.08 -26.35
C GLU A 430 82.88 -20.17 -26.70
N ARG A 431 83.11 -18.90 -27.09
CA ARG A 431 82.04 -18.01 -27.58
C ARG A 431 81.44 -18.54 -28.88
N GLN A 432 82.26 -18.92 -29.86
CA GLN A 432 81.79 -19.42 -31.17
C GLN A 432 80.96 -20.70 -31.00
N GLU A 433 81.39 -21.64 -30.16
CA GLU A 433 80.64 -22.85 -29.85
C GLU A 433 79.31 -22.54 -29.16
N ARG A 434 79.30 -21.63 -28.17
CA ARG A 434 78.07 -21.23 -27.45
C ARG A 434 77.07 -20.54 -28.40
N PHE A 435 77.52 -19.60 -29.23
CA PHE A 435 76.67 -18.95 -30.23
C PHE A 435 76.11 -19.96 -31.23
N THR A 436 76.96 -20.83 -31.79
CA THR A 436 76.56 -21.86 -32.76
C THR A 436 75.55 -22.85 -32.16
N LYS A 437 75.74 -23.23 -30.89
CA LYS A 437 74.82 -24.12 -30.17
C LYS A 437 73.48 -23.43 -29.88
N LEU A 438 73.49 -22.19 -29.39
CA LEU A 438 72.27 -21.45 -29.07
C LEU A 438 71.48 -21.09 -30.32
N ILE A 439 72.12 -20.77 -31.46
CA ILE A 439 71.39 -20.44 -32.69
C ILE A 439 70.79 -21.70 -33.32
N ALA A 440 71.42 -22.86 -33.16
CA ALA A 440 70.84 -24.16 -33.51
C ALA A 440 69.73 -24.62 -32.55
N GLN A 441 69.55 -23.98 -31.39
CA GLN A 441 68.43 -24.19 -30.46
C GLN A 441 67.29 -23.18 -30.65
N ALA A 442 67.61 -21.95 -31.05
CA ALA A 442 66.63 -20.90 -31.33
C ALA A 442 66.00 -21.02 -32.74
N SER A 443 66.78 -21.49 -33.72
CA SER A 443 66.29 -21.68 -35.09
C SER A 443 65.49 -22.97 -35.26
N HIS A 444 64.42 -22.86 -36.04
CA HIS A 444 63.57 -23.98 -36.41
C HIS A 444 63.03 -23.74 -37.84
N ASP A 445 62.70 -24.81 -38.57
CA ASP A 445 62.17 -24.68 -39.94
C ASP A 445 60.77 -24.04 -39.94
N ASP A 446 59.88 -24.52 -39.05
CA ASP A 446 58.60 -23.87 -38.75
C ASP A 446 58.82 -22.57 -37.95
N PRO A 447 58.44 -21.38 -38.49
CA PRO A 447 58.56 -20.10 -37.78
C PRO A 447 57.76 -20.00 -36.48
N ALA A 448 56.70 -20.81 -36.32
CA ALA A 448 55.93 -20.84 -35.08
C ALA A 448 56.80 -21.26 -33.89
N LEU A 449 57.73 -22.19 -34.11
CA LEU A 449 58.55 -22.87 -33.10
C LEU A 449 59.94 -22.24 -32.88
N ILE A 450 60.26 -21.12 -33.55
CA ILE A 450 61.47 -20.32 -33.23
C ILE A 450 61.38 -19.83 -31.77
N ASP A 451 62.40 -20.11 -30.95
CA ASP A 451 62.43 -19.73 -29.53
C ASP A 451 62.89 -18.28 -29.34
N GLU A 452 61.93 -17.40 -29.09
CA GLU A 452 62.14 -15.96 -28.84
C GLU A 452 62.93 -15.68 -27.55
N ILE A 453 62.94 -16.61 -26.57
CA ILE A 453 63.62 -16.43 -25.28
C ILE A 453 65.15 -16.44 -25.45
N LEU A 454 65.65 -17.11 -26.49
CA LEU A 454 67.07 -17.23 -26.79
C LEU A 454 67.61 -16.08 -27.66
N LEU A 455 66.75 -15.32 -28.35
CA LEU A 455 67.19 -14.23 -29.25
C LEU A 455 68.01 -13.12 -28.54
N PRO A 456 67.68 -12.67 -27.31
CA PRO A 456 68.51 -11.70 -26.59
C PRO A 456 69.90 -12.25 -26.25
N GLN A 457 69.99 -13.52 -25.83
CA GLN A 457 71.26 -14.18 -25.50
C GLN A 457 72.14 -14.37 -26.75
N LEU A 458 71.52 -14.47 -27.93
CA LEU A 458 72.24 -14.52 -29.21
C LEU A 458 72.75 -13.15 -29.65
N ASP A 459 72.01 -12.06 -29.42
CA ASP A 459 72.51 -10.70 -29.69
C ASP A 459 73.66 -10.31 -28.75
N GLU A 460 73.65 -10.76 -27.48
CA GLU A 460 74.78 -10.60 -26.54
C GLU A 460 76.04 -11.39 -26.93
N LEU A 461 75.88 -12.49 -27.70
CA LEU A 461 76.97 -13.37 -28.12
C LEU A 461 77.47 -13.09 -29.54
N ALA A 462 76.71 -12.37 -30.37
CA ALA A 462 77.12 -11.98 -31.71
C ALA A 462 78.19 -10.86 -31.64
N MET A 463 79.26 -11.01 -32.42
CA MET A 463 80.32 -10.00 -32.53
C MET A 463 80.68 -9.64 -33.98
N THR A 464 80.37 -10.53 -34.92
CA THR A 464 80.60 -10.31 -36.35
C THR A 464 79.29 -9.90 -37.07
N PRO A 465 79.37 -9.12 -38.16
CA PRO A 465 78.19 -8.76 -38.96
C PRO A 465 77.39 -9.96 -39.48
N GLY A 466 78.05 -11.11 -39.70
CA GLY A 466 77.41 -12.35 -40.14
C GLY A 466 76.67 -13.11 -39.03
N GLU A 467 76.94 -12.82 -37.76
CA GLU A 467 76.23 -13.39 -36.62
C GLU A 467 74.93 -12.61 -36.35
N HIS A 468 75.00 -11.28 -36.21
CA HIS A 468 73.81 -10.43 -36.04
C HIS A 468 72.80 -10.62 -37.19
N ALA A 469 73.26 -10.72 -38.44
CA ALA A 469 72.39 -10.94 -39.60
C ALA A 469 71.54 -12.22 -39.49
N ARG A 470 72.05 -13.27 -38.83
CA ARG A 470 71.29 -14.52 -38.59
C ARG A 470 70.27 -14.36 -37.45
N VAL A 471 70.59 -13.58 -36.42
CA VAL A 471 69.65 -13.26 -35.33
C VAL A 471 68.50 -12.40 -35.87
N ASP A 472 68.79 -11.41 -36.72
CA ASP A 472 67.79 -10.60 -37.40
C ASP A 472 66.94 -11.39 -38.41
N GLU A 473 67.50 -12.41 -39.08
CA GLU A 473 66.71 -13.29 -39.96
C GLU A 473 65.66 -14.09 -39.16
N LEU A 474 66.04 -14.66 -38.00
CA LEU A 474 65.10 -15.38 -37.12
C LEU A 474 64.04 -14.44 -36.54
N ARG A 475 64.45 -13.27 -36.04
CA ARG A 475 63.59 -12.18 -35.56
C ARG A 475 62.58 -11.77 -36.63
N LYS A 476 63.02 -11.59 -37.88
CA LYS A 476 62.15 -11.27 -39.02
C LYS A 476 61.18 -12.39 -39.35
N ARG A 477 61.63 -13.64 -39.49
CA ARG A 477 60.77 -14.80 -39.79
C ARG A 477 59.69 -15.00 -38.73
N LYS A 478 60.01 -14.81 -37.45
CA LYS A 478 59.05 -14.85 -36.34
C LYS A 478 58.03 -13.72 -36.43
N ALA A 479 58.48 -12.48 -36.67
CA ALA A 479 57.60 -11.31 -36.80
C ALA A 479 56.65 -11.37 -38.00
N GLU A 480 57.11 -11.88 -39.15
CA GLU A 480 56.26 -12.08 -40.34
C GLU A 480 55.19 -13.15 -40.08
N TYR A 481 55.53 -14.24 -39.37
CA TYR A 481 54.57 -15.26 -38.95
C TYR A 481 53.54 -14.72 -37.94
N THR A 482 53.97 -14.04 -36.88
CA THR A 482 53.05 -13.52 -35.85
C THR A 482 52.14 -12.43 -36.41
N ALA A 483 52.61 -11.59 -37.34
CA ALA A 483 51.77 -10.62 -38.03
C ALA A 483 50.69 -11.27 -38.92
N ALA A 484 51.05 -12.30 -39.68
CA ALA A 484 50.10 -13.03 -40.53
C ALA A 484 49.03 -13.78 -39.70
N GLU A 485 49.44 -14.44 -38.63
CA GLU A 485 48.54 -15.15 -37.72
C GLU A 485 47.66 -14.18 -36.90
N ALA A 486 48.18 -13.02 -36.51
CA ALA A 486 47.40 -11.96 -35.86
C ALA A 486 46.30 -11.39 -36.79
N LEU A 487 46.58 -11.24 -38.08
CA LEU A 487 45.58 -10.85 -39.08
C LEU A 487 44.48 -11.93 -39.17
N ARG A 488 44.86 -13.20 -39.36
CA ARG A 488 43.91 -14.33 -39.44
C ARG A 488 43.02 -14.44 -38.21
N GLN A 489 43.60 -14.38 -37.01
CA GLN A 489 42.84 -14.42 -35.76
C GLN A 489 41.95 -13.19 -35.55
N SER A 490 42.32 -12.03 -36.09
CA SER A 490 41.47 -10.82 -36.08
C SER A 490 40.24 -10.99 -36.97
N ASP A 491 40.40 -11.53 -38.18
CA ASP A 491 39.30 -11.76 -39.12
C ASP A 491 38.35 -12.84 -38.63
N GLU A 492 38.87 -13.93 -38.04
CA GLU A 492 38.05 -14.99 -37.43
C GLU A 492 37.26 -14.48 -36.21
N LEU A 493 37.87 -13.66 -35.34
CA LEU A 493 37.17 -13.01 -34.24
C LEU A 493 36.09 -12.05 -34.76
N MET A 494 36.39 -11.25 -35.79
CA MET A 494 35.45 -10.33 -36.41
C MET A 494 34.24 -11.05 -37.03
N GLY A 495 34.47 -12.20 -37.68
CA GLY A 495 33.40 -13.08 -38.16
C GLY A 495 32.48 -13.55 -37.03
N LYS A 496 33.05 -13.93 -35.88
CA LYS A 496 32.27 -14.32 -34.70
C LYS A 496 31.53 -13.16 -34.02
N VAL A 497 32.10 -11.96 -33.98
CA VAL A 497 31.39 -10.75 -33.54
C VAL A 497 30.18 -10.46 -34.44
N ALA A 498 30.31 -10.62 -35.76
CA ALA A 498 29.19 -10.45 -36.71
C ALA A 498 28.13 -11.58 -36.65
N GLU A 499 28.51 -12.78 -36.18
CA GLU A 499 27.56 -13.85 -35.85
C GLU A 499 26.75 -13.52 -34.59
N TYR A 500 27.43 -13.16 -33.49
CA TYR A 500 26.76 -12.82 -32.23
C TYR A 500 25.95 -11.51 -32.30
N GLN A 501 26.35 -10.54 -33.12
CA GLN A 501 25.54 -9.33 -33.39
C GLN A 501 24.20 -9.68 -34.07
N ARG A 502 24.16 -10.68 -34.96
CA ARG A 502 22.90 -11.14 -35.56
C ARG A 502 22.03 -11.89 -34.56
N GLN A 503 22.63 -12.76 -33.74
CA GLN A 503 21.91 -13.45 -32.66
C GLN A 503 21.32 -12.44 -31.65
N PHE A 504 22.08 -11.42 -31.26
CA PHE A 504 21.59 -10.34 -30.38
C PHE A 504 20.35 -9.64 -30.97
N ASN A 505 20.42 -9.24 -32.25
CA ASN A 505 19.30 -8.59 -32.92
C ASN A 505 18.04 -9.49 -32.98
N GLU A 506 18.22 -10.80 -33.16
CA GLU A 506 17.12 -11.78 -33.14
C GLU A 506 16.54 -11.98 -31.72
N LEU A 507 17.38 -11.97 -30.68
CA LEU A 507 16.92 -12.03 -29.29
C LEU A 507 16.13 -10.76 -28.91
N LEU A 508 16.53 -9.57 -29.39
CA LEU A 508 15.77 -8.33 -29.14
C LEU A 508 14.33 -8.40 -29.68
N SER A 509 14.08 -9.06 -30.82
CA SER A 509 12.72 -9.18 -31.37
C SER A 509 11.81 -10.15 -30.59
N ARG A 510 12.35 -10.95 -29.66
CA ARG A 510 11.61 -12.00 -28.91
C ARG A 510 11.02 -11.51 -27.57
N GLY A 511 11.20 -10.23 -27.22
CA GLY A 511 10.60 -9.62 -26.03
C GLY A 511 11.11 -10.16 -24.69
N ASN A 512 10.50 -9.71 -23.60
CA ASN A 512 11.00 -9.95 -22.25
C ASN A 512 10.50 -11.27 -21.63
N SER A 513 10.96 -12.41 -22.15
CA SER A 513 10.68 -13.75 -21.59
C SER A 513 11.90 -14.35 -20.88
N GLN A 514 11.67 -15.22 -19.90
CA GLN A 514 12.74 -15.89 -19.14
C GLN A 514 13.68 -16.71 -20.04
N ALA A 515 13.15 -17.35 -21.08
CA ALA A 515 13.95 -18.05 -22.08
C ALA A 515 14.87 -17.08 -22.86
N ASN A 516 14.36 -15.91 -23.23
CA ASN A 516 15.14 -14.89 -23.93
C ASN A 516 16.22 -14.26 -23.03
N ARG A 517 15.91 -14.01 -21.75
CA ARG A 517 16.90 -13.55 -20.76
C ARG A 517 18.04 -14.56 -20.56
N ASN A 518 17.72 -15.85 -20.46
CA ASN A 518 18.74 -16.90 -20.37
C ASN A 518 19.64 -16.95 -21.62
N ALA A 519 19.05 -16.84 -22.82
CA ALA A 519 19.80 -16.79 -24.08
C ALA A 519 20.71 -15.54 -24.18
N MET A 520 20.21 -14.37 -23.75
CA MET A 520 20.99 -13.13 -23.65
C MET A 520 22.19 -13.27 -22.70
N GLN A 521 22.01 -13.88 -21.52
CA GLN A 521 23.09 -14.14 -20.57
C GLN A 521 24.15 -15.10 -21.13
N GLN A 522 23.72 -16.14 -21.87
CA GLN A 522 24.62 -17.04 -22.59
C GLN A 522 25.39 -16.30 -23.70
N LEU A 523 24.75 -15.35 -24.39
CA LEU A 523 25.39 -14.55 -25.44
C LEU A 523 26.45 -13.60 -24.87
N VAL A 524 26.18 -12.88 -23.76
CA VAL A 524 27.20 -12.09 -23.03
C VAL A 524 28.39 -12.96 -22.66
N THR A 525 28.14 -14.16 -22.13
CA THR A 525 29.18 -15.11 -21.73
C THR A 525 30.01 -15.62 -22.92
N SER A 526 29.39 -15.78 -24.09
CA SER A 526 30.04 -16.24 -25.32
C SER A 526 30.88 -15.15 -25.97
N VAL A 527 30.38 -13.91 -26.04
CA VAL A 527 31.12 -12.74 -26.53
C VAL A 527 32.35 -12.46 -25.66
N ALA A 528 32.20 -12.54 -24.33
CA ALA A 528 33.30 -12.33 -23.38
C ALA A 528 34.41 -13.40 -23.44
N ARG A 529 34.19 -14.53 -24.12
CA ARG A 529 35.19 -15.60 -24.32
C ARG A 529 35.99 -15.47 -25.62
N LEU A 530 35.59 -14.60 -26.56
CA LEU A 530 36.30 -14.44 -27.83
C LEU A 530 37.78 -14.02 -27.67
N PRO A 531 38.16 -13.07 -26.78
CA PRO A 531 39.56 -12.63 -26.67
C PRO A 531 40.55 -13.71 -26.21
N SER A 532 40.08 -14.76 -25.52
CA SER A 532 40.90 -15.90 -25.10
C SER A 532 40.88 -17.08 -26.07
N GLN A 533 39.97 -17.08 -27.06
CA GLN A 533 39.98 -18.02 -28.18
C GLN A 533 40.93 -17.56 -29.31
N TYR A 534 41.14 -16.25 -29.44
CA TYR A 534 41.95 -15.63 -30.48
C TYR A 534 43.05 -14.75 -29.85
N PRO A 535 44.10 -15.32 -29.22
CA PRO A 535 45.05 -14.58 -28.38
C PRO A 535 45.87 -13.50 -29.12
N LEU A 536 46.01 -13.59 -30.45
CA LEU A 536 46.78 -12.64 -31.27
C LEU A 536 45.89 -11.58 -31.96
N HIS A 537 44.68 -11.34 -31.47
CA HIS A 537 43.74 -10.37 -32.04
C HIS A 537 44.24 -8.91 -32.04
N SER A 538 43.84 -8.15 -33.05
CA SER A 538 44.07 -6.69 -33.13
C SER A 538 43.22 -5.89 -32.14
N SER A 539 43.68 -4.67 -31.83
CA SER A 539 43.00 -3.73 -30.92
C SER A 539 41.62 -3.31 -31.41
N ASP A 540 41.42 -3.18 -32.73
CA ASP A 540 40.12 -2.87 -33.35
C ASP A 540 39.12 -4.02 -33.20
N ALA A 541 39.55 -5.26 -33.47
CA ALA A 541 38.71 -6.45 -33.29
C ALA A 541 38.25 -6.59 -31.82
N LYS A 542 39.14 -6.30 -30.87
CA LYS A 542 38.82 -6.21 -29.43
C LYS A 542 37.82 -5.10 -29.10
N ALA A 543 38.02 -3.89 -29.63
CA ALA A 543 37.12 -2.76 -29.39
C ALA A 543 35.70 -3.04 -29.88
N LYS A 544 35.56 -3.70 -31.03
CA LYS A 544 34.27 -4.12 -31.60
C LYS A 544 33.60 -5.23 -30.77
N GLN A 545 34.37 -6.21 -30.29
CA GLN A 545 33.88 -7.21 -29.32
C GLN A 545 33.34 -6.56 -28.05
N GLU A 546 34.05 -5.58 -27.48
CA GLU A 546 33.64 -4.96 -26.22
C GLU A 546 32.45 -3.99 -26.40
N THR A 547 32.34 -3.36 -27.56
CA THR A 547 31.16 -2.57 -27.97
C THR A 547 29.90 -3.44 -28.12
N LEU A 548 30.03 -4.65 -28.68
CA LEU A 548 28.93 -5.62 -28.71
C LEU A 548 28.58 -6.10 -27.29
N ARG A 549 29.58 -6.44 -26.48
CA ARG A 549 29.39 -6.92 -25.11
C ARG A 549 28.65 -5.91 -24.23
N SER A 550 29.02 -4.62 -24.30
CA SER A 550 28.36 -3.58 -23.49
C SER A 550 26.89 -3.41 -23.88
N ARG A 551 26.56 -3.41 -25.19
CA ARG A 551 25.19 -3.35 -25.71
C ARG A 551 24.33 -4.55 -25.28
N ILE A 552 24.85 -5.77 -25.36
CA ILE A 552 24.10 -6.95 -24.86
C ILE A 552 23.91 -6.85 -23.34
N SER A 553 24.93 -6.38 -22.61
CA SER A 553 24.86 -6.25 -21.15
C SER A 553 23.89 -5.15 -20.68
N SER A 554 23.77 -4.03 -21.40
CA SER A 554 22.80 -2.98 -21.07
C SER A 554 21.37 -3.47 -21.33
N GLU A 555 21.12 -4.11 -22.48
CA GLU A 555 19.79 -4.65 -22.82
C GLU A 555 19.40 -5.82 -21.92
N PHE A 556 20.34 -6.70 -21.56
CA PHE A 556 20.09 -7.76 -20.56
C PHE A 556 19.73 -7.17 -19.19
N THR A 557 20.41 -6.08 -18.77
CA THR A 557 20.09 -5.39 -17.52
C THR A 557 18.70 -4.77 -17.58
N ARG A 558 18.36 -4.05 -18.66
CA ARG A 558 17.03 -3.47 -18.88
C ARG A 558 15.92 -4.53 -18.81
N LEU A 559 16.07 -5.64 -19.55
CA LEU A 559 15.09 -6.74 -19.55
C LEU A 559 14.98 -7.42 -18.17
N LYS A 560 16.08 -7.53 -17.43
CA LYS A 560 16.07 -8.07 -16.05
C LYS A 560 15.32 -7.13 -15.10
N ASP A 561 15.61 -5.83 -15.15
CA ASP A 561 15.01 -4.83 -14.26
C ASP A 561 13.51 -4.66 -14.54
N GLU A 562 13.11 -4.62 -15.81
CA GLU A 562 11.70 -4.69 -16.22
C GLU A 562 10.97 -5.92 -15.67
N SER A 563 11.62 -7.09 -15.69
CA SER A 563 11.01 -8.32 -15.16
C SER A 563 10.91 -8.29 -13.63
N MET A 564 11.94 -7.80 -12.95
CA MET A 564 11.94 -7.64 -11.49
C MET A 564 10.84 -6.67 -11.04
N VAL A 565 10.64 -5.58 -11.79
CA VAL A 565 9.55 -4.63 -11.58
C VAL A 565 8.17 -5.26 -11.83
N ALA A 566 8.01 -6.07 -12.88
CA ALA A 566 6.77 -6.79 -13.15
C ALA A 566 6.45 -7.86 -12.08
N GLU A 567 7.47 -8.56 -11.60
CA GLU A 567 7.36 -9.56 -10.53
C GLU A 567 7.00 -8.92 -9.17
N GLN A 568 7.68 -7.83 -8.79
CA GLN A 568 7.31 -7.03 -7.61
C GLN A 568 5.90 -6.42 -7.71
N ARG A 569 5.45 -6.04 -8.92
CA ARG A 569 4.08 -5.58 -9.16
C ARG A 569 3.06 -6.70 -8.94
N GLN A 570 3.35 -7.92 -9.38
CA GLN A 570 2.46 -9.05 -9.14
C GLN A 570 2.43 -9.45 -7.65
N GLU A 571 3.60 -9.52 -6.99
CA GLU A 571 3.71 -9.70 -5.53
C GLU A 571 2.86 -8.67 -4.76
N ALA A 572 2.94 -7.39 -5.16
CA ALA A 572 2.16 -6.33 -4.55
C ALA A 572 0.65 -6.48 -4.81
N ILE A 573 0.23 -6.82 -6.04
CA ILE A 573 -1.18 -7.10 -6.35
C ILE A 573 -1.72 -8.23 -5.47
N ASP A 574 -1.01 -9.35 -5.43
CA ASP A 574 -1.48 -10.54 -4.72
C ASP A 574 -1.51 -10.31 -3.19
N SER A 575 -0.50 -9.63 -2.62
CA SER A 575 -0.48 -9.27 -1.19
C SER A 575 -1.59 -8.27 -0.82
N LEU A 576 -1.94 -7.33 -1.71
CA LEU A 576 -3.02 -6.37 -1.50
C LEU A 576 -4.40 -7.03 -1.62
N LEU A 577 -4.59 -7.98 -2.56
CA LEU A 577 -5.85 -8.73 -2.69
C LEU A 577 -6.13 -9.64 -1.47
N HIS A 578 -5.11 -10.36 -1.00
CA HIS A 578 -5.22 -11.28 0.15
C HIS A 578 -5.21 -10.57 1.51
N SER A 579 -5.18 -9.24 1.54
CA SER A 579 -5.30 -8.46 2.78
C SER A 579 -6.69 -8.64 3.40
N ARG A 580 -6.73 -8.89 4.72
CA ARG A 580 -7.95 -9.31 5.43
C ARG A 580 -8.84 -8.16 5.88
N SER A 581 -8.26 -6.99 6.15
CA SER A 581 -8.96 -5.76 6.51
C SER A 581 -8.32 -4.55 5.82
N LEU A 582 -9.01 -3.40 5.89
CA LEU A 582 -8.53 -2.13 5.33
C LEU A 582 -7.28 -1.60 6.07
N GLU A 583 -7.10 -1.94 7.35
CA GLU A 583 -5.88 -1.59 8.10
C GLU A 583 -4.68 -2.38 7.56
N VAL A 584 -4.81 -3.71 7.42
CA VAL A 584 -3.77 -4.57 6.84
C VAL A 584 -3.44 -4.15 5.40
N TYR A 585 -4.44 -3.74 4.63
CA TYR A 585 -4.24 -3.19 3.29
C TYR A 585 -3.42 -1.88 3.32
N SER A 586 -3.69 -0.98 4.28
CA SER A 586 -2.88 0.24 4.46
C SER A 586 -1.44 -0.07 4.88
N ASP A 587 -1.23 -1.00 5.81
CA ASP A 587 0.11 -1.42 6.24
C ASP A 587 0.91 -2.01 5.07
N ARG A 588 0.28 -2.79 4.19
CA ARG A 588 0.91 -3.28 2.96
C ARG A 588 1.20 -2.15 1.96
N LEU A 589 0.32 -1.17 1.78
CA LEU A 589 0.62 0.01 0.97
C LEU A 589 1.81 0.80 1.53
N ARG A 590 1.89 0.97 2.85
CA ARG A 590 3.02 1.61 3.54
C ARG A 590 4.32 0.83 3.30
N GLU A 591 4.29 -0.49 3.43
CA GLU A 591 5.42 -1.37 3.09
C GLU A 591 5.88 -1.19 1.63
N PHE A 592 4.96 -1.35 0.67
CA PHE A 592 5.29 -1.26 -0.77
C PHE A 592 5.75 0.14 -1.19
N SER A 593 5.28 1.21 -0.55
CA SER A 593 5.75 2.58 -0.82
C SER A 593 7.24 2.82 -0.51
N THR A 594 7.87 1.94 0.27
CA THR A 594 9.32 1.98 0.54
C THR A 594 10.15 1.13 -0.42
N ARG A 595 9.51 0.30 -1.26
CA ARG A 595 10.19 -0.59 -2.23
C ARG A 595 10.36 0.10 -3.59
N THR A 596 11.20 -0.48 -4.45
CA THR A 596 11.54 0.08 -5.77
C THR A 596 10.35 0.30 -6.71
N ILE A 597 9.23 -0.39 -6.46
CA ILE A 597 7.96 -0.29 -7.21
C ILE A 597 7.33 1.11 -7.20
N ASP A 598 7.58 1.97 -6.21
CA ASP A 598 7.05 3.34 -6.17
C ASP A 598 7.31 4.13 -7.47
N ARG A 599 8.51 3.92 -8.06
CA ARG A 599 8.95 4.54 -9.33
C ARG A 599 8.10 4.17 -10.55
N THR A 600 7.23 3.17 -10.45
CA THR A 600 6.38 2.71 -11.57
C THR A 600 5.09 3.50 -11.73
N GLN A 601 4.69 4.29 -10.72
CA GLN A 601 3.35 4.90 -10.62
C GLN A 601 2.17 3.89 -10.72
N PHE A 602 2.42 2.59 -10.48
CA PHE A 602 1.38 1.55 -10.43
C PHE A 602 0.28 1.86 -9.40
N ILE A 603 0.69 2.49 -8.29
CA ILE A 603 -0.12 2.98 -7.18
C ILE A 603 0.35 4.42 -6.86
N ASP A 604 -0.57 5.32 -6.52
CA ASP A 604 -0.26 6.65 -5.98
C ASP A 604 -0.16 6.54 -4.45
N PHE A 605 0.95 5.98 -3.97
CA PHE A 605 1.17 5.74 -2.54
C PHE A 605 1.08 7.04 -1.72
N GLY A 606 1.62 8.13 -2.25
CA GLY A 606 1.65 9.44 -1.60
C GLY A 606 0.25 10.01 -1.32
N THR A 607 -0.69 9.85 -2.25
CA THR A 607 -2.09 10.22 -2.03
C THR A 607 -2.79 9.18 -1.16
N VAL A 608 -2.79 7.91 -1.57
CA VAL A 608 -3.65 6.86 -1.00
C VAL A 608 -3.34 6.57 0.47
N ILE A 609 -2.08 6.55 0.91
CA ILE A 609 -1.73 6.29 2.33
C ILE A 609 -2.26 7.40 3.26
N ASN A 610 -2.46 8.62 2.76
CA ASN A 610 -3.07 9.72 3.52
C ASN A 610 -4.61 9.62 3.57
N GLU A 611 -5.22 8.69 2.82
CA GLU A 611 -6.67 8.53 2.74
C GLU A 611 -7.24 7.43 3.65
N GLU A 612 -6.40 6.64 4.33
CA GLU A 612 -6.76 5.54 5.24
C GLU A 612 -7.95 5.86 6.17
N LYS A 613 -7.92 7.03 6.82
CA LYS A 613 -8.97 7.48 7.75
C LYS A 613 -10.36 7.63 7.10
N HIS A 614 -10.43 7.80 5.78
CA HIS A 614 -11.68 7.88 5.03
C HIS A 614 -12.25 6.50 4.75
N TRP A 615 -11.43 5.45 4.73
CA TRP A 615 -11.89 4.07 4.54
C TRP A 615 -12.59 3.55 5.81
N ALA A 616 -12.07 3.89 7.00
CA ALA A 616 -12.74 3.61 8.28
C ALA A 616 -14.15 4.25 8.40
N ASN A 617 -14.42 5.32 7.65
CA ASN A 617 -15.78 5.89 7.59
C ASN A 617 -16.76 5.02 6.79
N VAL A 618 -16.29 4.10 5.95
CA VAL A 618 -17.15 3.04 5.35
C VAL A 618 -17.64 2.09 6.43
N ASP A 619 -16.78 1.70 7.37
CA ASP A 619 -17.15 0.83 8.49
C ASP A 619 -18.08 1.54 9.48
N PHE A 620 -17.90 2.85 9.71
CA PHE A 620 -18.87 3.68 10.44
C PHE A 620 -20.25 3.69 9.77
N ALA A 621 -20.31 3.80 8.43
CA ALA A 621 -21.57 3.73 7.68
C ALA A 621 -22.21 2.31 7.72
N ASN A 622 -21.40 1.25 7.64
CA ASN A 622 -21.84 -0.14 7.79
C ASN A 622 -22.36 -0.44 9.22
N ALA A 623 -21.76 0.17 10.25
CA ALA A 623 -22.21 0.07 11.64
C ALA A 623 -23.54 0.82 11.88
N TRP A 624 -23.74 1.98 11.22
CA TRP A 624 -25.03 2.67 11.21
C TRP A 624 -26.11 1.81 10.53
N LEU A 625 -25.82 1.18 9.39
CA LEU A 625 -26.72 0.25 8.72
C LEU A 625 -27.10 -0.95 9.61
N ALA A 626 -26.13 -1.59 10.27
CA ALA A 626 -26.39 -2.68 11.20
C ALA A 626 -27.24 -2.24 12.42
N THR A 627 -27.06 -1.00 12.88
CA THR A 627 -27.89 -0.41 13.94
C THR A 627 -29.32 -0.20 13.45
N LEU A 628 -29.50 0.36 12.25
CA LEU A 628 -30.81 0.57 11.62
C LEU A 628 -31.54 -0.77 11.42
N GLU A 629 -30.88 -1.76 10.82
CA GLU A 629 -31.42 -3.11 10.61
C GLU A 629 -31.90 -3.74 11.92
N SER A 630 -31.08 -3.66 12.99
CA SER A 630 -31.45 -4.16 14.31
C SER A 630 -32.69 -3.47 14.90
N LYS A 631 -32.91 -2.18 14.62
CA LYS A 631 -34.07 -1.42 15.12
C LYS A 631 -35.33 -1.61 14.28
N LEU A 632 -35.18 -1.79 12.97
CA LEU A 632 -36.29 -2.10 12.07
C LEU A 632 -36.87 -3.49 12.40
N ASN A 633 -36.01 -4.50 12.54
CA ASN A 633 -36.41 -5.87 12.89
C ASN A 633 -37.16 -5.98 14.24
N SER A 634 -36.93 -5.07 15.20
CA SER A 634 -37.69 -5.01 16.45
C SER A 634 -38.97 -4.17 16.37
N GLY A 635 -39.13 -3.35 15.33
CA GLY A 635 -40.00 -2.18 15.32
C GLY A 635 -39.35 -1.00 16.07
N VAL A 636 -39.46 0.20 15.50
CA VAL A 636 -38.76 1.42 15.96
C VAL A 636 -39.65 2.23 16.90
N THR A 637 -39.21 2.50 18.13
CA THR A 637 -39.92 3.39 19.06
C THR A 637 -39.64 4.88 18.79
N SER A 638 -40.47 5.79 19.30
CA SER A 638 -40.25 7.25 19.16
C SER A 638 -38.88 7.72 19.69
N SER A 639 -38.33 7.07 20.72
CA SER A 639 -36.97 7.34 21.22
C SER A 639 -35.88 6.86 20.27
N GLU A 640 -36.05 5.69 19.66
CA GLU A 640 -35.06 5.13 18.74
C GLU A 640 -35.09 5.85 17.39
N ALA A 641 -36.26 6.29 16.92
CA ALA A 641 -36.38 7.16 15.76
C ALA A 641 -35.62 8.49 15.95
N ALA A 642 -35.66 9.09 17.14
CA ALA A 642 -34.89 10.29 17.45
C ALA A 642 -33.37 10.04 17.39
N SER A 643 -32.88 8.96 18.02
CA SER A 643 -31.45 8.60 17.95
C SER A 643 -31.00 8.19 16.54
N LEU A 644 -31.89 7.60 15.72
CA LEU A 644 -31.61 7.27 14.32
C LEU A 644 -31.47 8.53 13.45
N ILE A 645 -32.28 9.58 13.70
CA ILE A 645 -32.12 10.89 13.04
C ILE A 645 -30.78 11.52 13.44
N GLU A 646 -30.46 11.60 14.74
CA GLU A 646 -29.19 12.16 15.22
C GLU A 646 -27.98 11.43 14.61
N ALA A 647 -28.03 10.10 14.57
CA ALA A 647 -26.99 9.28 13.96
C ALA A 647 -26.91 9.45 12.43
N ALA A 648 -28.03 9.67 11.74
CA ALA A 648 -28.08 9.95 10.31
C ALA A 648 -27.55 11.36 9.97
N GLU A 649 -27.89 12.38 10.77
CA GLU A 649 -27.36 13.74 10.65
C GLU A 649 -25.84 13.74 10.90
N LYS A 650 -25.35 12.99 11.90
CA LYS A 650 -23.91 12.76 12.12
C LYS A 650 -23.25 12.04 10.94
N LEU A 651 -23.87 10.97 10.42
CA LEU A 651 -23.35 10.23 9.26
C LEU A 651 -23.26 11.10 8.00
N LYS A 652 -24.22 12.00 7.79
CA LYS A 652 -24.29 13.00 6.72
C LYS A 652 -23.25 14.11 6.87
N ALA A 653 -22.90 14.47 8.11
CA ALA A 653 -21.83 15.41 8.42
C ALA A 653 -20.43 14.80 8.25
N THR A 654 -20.23 13.51 8.58
CA THR A 654 -18.95 12.82 8.34
C THR A 654 -18.74 12.43 6.88
N ILE A 655 -19.82 12.07 6.17
CA ILE A 655 -19.78 11.53 4.81
C ILE A 655 -20.79 12.25 3.89
N SER A 656 -20.28 12.96 2.89
CA SER A 656 -21.09 13.59 1.84
C SER A 656 -20.33 13.66 0.50
N PRO A 657 -20.95 13.28 -0.64
CA PRO A 657 -22.21 12.54 -0.74
C PRO A 657 -22.10 11.15 -0.09
N ASN A 658 -23.24 10.63 0.37
CA ASN A 658 -23.38 9.30 0.96
C ASN A 658 -24.49 8.52 0.23
N PRO A 659 -24.18 7.41 -0.47
CA PRO A 659 -25.15 6.66 -1.27
C PRO A 659 -26.21 5.95 -0.42
N ILE A 660 -25.91 5.62 0.84
CA ILE A 660 -26.85 4.96 1.76
C ILE A 660 -28.01 5.90 2.09
N LEU A 661 -27.70 7.16 2.42
CA LEU A 661 -28.72 8.18 2.69
C LEU A 661 -29.46 8.61 1.41
N GLN A 662 -28.81 8.55 0.25
CA GLN A 662 -29.46 8.78 -1.05
C GLN A 662 -30.44 7.66 -1.43
N ALA A 663 -30.18 6.41 -1.02
CA ALA A 663 -31.12 5.30 -1.18
C ALA A 663 -32.35 5.41 -0.24
N LEU A 664 -32.29 6.25 0.80
CA LEU A 664 -33.32 6.42 1.82
C LEU A 664 -33.99 7.82 1.77
N PRO A 665 -34.57 8.25 0.62
CA PRO A 665 -34.89 9.66 0.34
C PRO A 665 -35.92 10.31 1.27
N ASN A 666 -36.70 9.54 2.03
CA ASN A 666 -37.73 10.04 2.95
C ASN A 666 -37.46 9.64 4.42
N PHE A 667 -36.21 9.28 4.77
CA PHE A 667 -35.83 8.77 6.09
C PHE A 667 -36.16 9.74 7.22
N ASP A 668 -35.65 10.97 7.12
CA ASP A 668 -35.79 12.01 8.16
C ASP A 668 -37.27 12.28 8.47
N ASP A 669 -38.11 12.42 7.44
CA ASP A 669 -39.55 12.66 7.60
C ASP A 669 -40.27 11.44 8.20
N SER A 670 -39.92 10.23 7.79
CA SER A 670 -40.51 8.99 8.33
C SER A 670 -40.17 8.80 9.81
N MET A 671 -38.93 9.10 10.20
CA MET A 671 -38.51 9.00 11.60
C MET A 671 -39.10 10.15 12.43
N ARG A 672 -39.20 11.37 11.88
CA ARG A 672 -39.87 12.51 12.55
C ARG A 672 -41.37 12.26 12.78
N GLU A 673 -42.04 11.57 11.87
CA GLU A 673 -43.40 11.07 12.08
C GLU A 673 -43.45 10.13 13.30
N ILE A 674 -42.55 9.13 13.36
CA ILE A 674 -42.48 8.17 14.48
C ILE A 674 -42.14 8.85 15.81
N VAL A 675 -41.30 9.89 15.83
CA VAL A 675 -41.05 10.72 17.02
C VAL A 675 -42.34 11.43 17.48
N GLY A 676 -43.14 11.94 16.54
CA GLY A 676 -44.40 12.65 16.83
C GLY A 676 -45.54 11.77 17.38
N ARG A 677 -45.56 10.47 17.03
CA ARG A 677 -46.62 9.50 17.39
C ARG A 677 -47.00 9.53 18.88
N LYS A 678 -46.01 9.56 19.78
CA LYS A 678 -46.24 9.59 21.23
C LYS A 678 -47.06 10.80 21.72
N VAL A 679 -46.74 12.00 21.24
CA VAL A 679 -47.46 13.23 21.60
C VAL A 679 -48.90 13.21 21.06
N ILE A 680 -49.09 12.65 19.86
CA ILE A 680 -50.39 12.47 19.23
C ILE A 680 -51.25 11.48 20.03
N LEU A 681 -50.67 10.36 20.47
CA LEU A 681 -51.29 9.36 21.34
C LEU A 681 -51.68 9.93 22.70
N ASP A 682 -50.76 10.62 23.37
CA ASP A 682 -51.00 11.26 24.67
C ASP A 682 -52.13 12.29 24.56
N GLY A 683 -52.09 13.15 23.55
CA GLY A 683 -53.13 14.14 23.29
C GLY A 683 -54.49 13.52 22.98
N ALA A 684 -54.54 12.45 22.18
CA ALA A 684 -55.77 11.76 21.83
C ALA A 684 -56.44 11.06 23.01
N PHE A 685 -55.70 10.24 23.74
CA PHE A 685 -56.25 9.52 24.89
C PHE A 685 -56.58 10.47 26.05
N SER A 686 -55.90 11.63 26.16
CA SER A 686 -56.29 12.72 27.06
C SER A 686 -57.63 13.37 26.68
N ARG A 687 -57.95 13.51 25.37
CA ARG A 687 -59.28 13.93 24.92
C ARG A 687 -60.34 12.88 25.27
N ILE A 688 -60.09 11.60 25.01
CA ILE A 688 -61.01 10.50 25.30
C ILE A 688 -61.31 10.41 26.81
N ALA A 689 -60.28 10.48 27.66
CA ALA A 689 -60.42 10.42 29.12
C ALA A 689 -61.17 11.61 29.74
N LYS A 690 -61.12 12.78 29.10
CA LYS A 690 -61.83 13.99 29.54
C LYS A 690 -63.24 14.13 28.95
N HIS A 691 -63.63 13.27 28.01
CA HIS A 691 -64.95 13.33 27.40
C HIS A 691 -66.02 12.78 28.37
N PRO A 692 -67.23 13.39 28.47
CA PRO A 692 -68.22 12.98 29.46
C PRO A 692 -68.55 11.48 29.45
N LEU A 693 -68.55 10.84 28.26
CA LEU A 693 -68.75 9.40 28.09
C LEU A 693 -67.86 8.51 29.01
N ALA A 694 -66.70 8.99 29.46
CA ALA A 694 -65.81 8.28 30.37
C ALA A 694 -66.38 8.07 31.80
N SER A 695 -67.47 8.75 32.16
CA SER A 695 -68.15 8.63 33.46
C SER A 695 -69.66 8.36 33.36
N LEU A 696 -70.18 8.08 32.16
CA LEU A 696 -71.60 7.85 31.91
C LEU A 696 -71.96 6.37 31.80
N VAL A 697 -73.14 6.02 32.34
CA VAL A 697 -73.77 4.70 32.27
C VAL A 697 -75.17 4.81 31.67
N THR A 698 -75.66 3.73 31.08
CA THR A 698 -76.96 3.70 30.38
C THR A 698 -78.06 3.16 31.29
N LEU A 699 -79.15 3.91 31.42
CA LEU A 699 -80.42 3.45 31.98
C LEU A 699 -81.39 3.12 30.81
N PRO A 700 -81.63 1.82 30.51
CA PRO A 700 -82.65 1.43 29.56
C PRO A 700 -84.03 1.49 30.22
N ILE A 701 -84.92 2.35 29.73
CA ILE A 701 -86.31 2.45 30.20
C ILE A 701 -87.23 1.70 29.21
N PRO A 702 -88.17 0.86 29.67
CA PRO A 702 -89.17 0.23 28.79
C PRO A 702 -90.04 1.30 28.13
N ASP A 703 -90.23 1.15 26.82
CA ASP A 703 -90.87 2.15 25.97
C ASP A 703 -91.58 1.43 24.82
N GLU A 704 -92.91 1.41 24.84
CA GLU A 704 -93.73 0.71 23.84
C GLU A 704 -93.78 1.44 22.48
N GLU A 705 -93.42 2.73 22.45
CA GLU A 705 -93.28 3.50 21.20
C GLU A 705 -91.89 3.32 20.57
N SER A 706 -90.91 2.81 21.33
CA SER A 706 -89.57 2.50 20.84
C SER A 706 -89.55 1.22 19.98
N PRO A 707 -88.97 1.25 18.75
CA PRO A 707 -88.78 0.07 17.90
C PRO A 707 -87.96 -1.08 18.53
N SER A 708 -87.28 -0.84 19.66
CA SER A 708 -86.54 -1.87 20.41
C SER A 708 -87.15 -2.17 21.79
N GLY A 709 -88.38 -1.71 22.06
CA GLY A 709 -89.09 -1.86 23.35
C GLY A 709 -88.43 -1.11 24.51
N THR A 710 -87.35 -0.37 24.26
CA THR A 710 -86.59 0.38 25.27
C THR A 710 -86.03 1.67 24.69
N THR A 711 -86.03 2.73 25.49
CA THR A 711 -85.33 3.99 25.19
C THR A 711 -84.20 4.18 26.20
N ASN A 712 -82.99 4.40 25.68
CA ASN A 712 -81.78 4.54 26.46
C ASN A 712 -81.60 5.99 26.94
N TYR A 713 -81.27 6.16 28.22
CA TYR A 713 -80.92 7.43 28.84
C TYR A 713 -79.53 7.37 29.46
N LEU A 714 -78.69 8.37 29.20
CA LEU A 714 -77.35 8.45 29.80
C LEU A 714 -77.39 9.19 31.15
N LEU A 715 -76.76 8.59 32.16
CA LEU A 715 -76.65 9.09 33.53
C LEU A 715 -75.18 9.16 33.97
N SER A 716 -74.83 10.07 34.88
CA SER A 716 -73.53 9.98 35.58
C SER A 716 -73.51 8.73 36.46
N LYS A 717 -72.42 7.96 36.41
CA LYS A 717 -72.20 6.83 37.33
C LYS A 717 -72.29 7.26 38.79
N THR A 718 -71.72 8.41 39.13
CA THR A 718 -71.78 8.96 40.50
C THR A 718 -73.20 9.29 40.94
N PHE A 719 -74.10 9.67 40.03
CA PHE A 719 -75.51 9.88 40.36
C PHE A 719 -76.22 8.55 40.66
N VAL A 720 -75.95 7.51 39.87
CA VAL A 720 -76.51 6.16 40.05
C VAL A 720 -76.05 5.56 41.38
N GLU A 721 -74.74 5.63 41.67
CA GLU A 721 -74.16 5.16 42.94
C GLU A 721 -74.77 5.88 44.15
N GLN A 722 -74.94 7.21 44.08
CA GLN A 722 -75.56 8.00 45.15
C GLN A 722 -77.08 7.83 45.30
N ASN A 723 -77.77 7.25 44.31
CA ASN A 723 -79.24 7.13 44.29
C ASN A 723 -79.75 5.69 44.09
N ALA A 724 -78.90 4.66 44.17
CA ALA A 724 -79.30 3.26 43.99
C ALA A 724 -80.53 2.86 44.84
N ASP A 725 -80.51 3.20 46.13
CA ASP A 725 -81.62 2.98 47.07
C ASP A 725 -82.92 3.70 46.71
N ARG A 726 -82.86 4.75 45.87
CA ARG A 726 -84.03 5.48 45.35
C ARG A 726 -84.51 4.88 44.02
N MET A 727 -83.59 4.52 43.13
CA MET A 727 -83.91 3.91 41.83
C MET A 727 -84.66 2.58 41.98
N ASN A 728 -84.42 1.85 43.06
CA ASN A 728 -85.10 0.58 43.40
C ASN A 728 -86.51 0.73 44.03
N ARG A 729 -87.05 1.94 44.19
CA ARG A 729 -88.38 2.17 44.83
C ARG A 729 -89.49 2.33 43.81
N SER A 730 -90.73 2.04 44.22
CA SER A 730 -91.92 2.29 43.40
C SER A 730 -92.33 3.77 43.40
N GLY A 731 -92.89 4.24 42.28
CA GLY A 731 -93.43 5.60 42.13
C GLY A 731 -92.52 6.57 41.37
N SER A 732 -92.89 7.85 41.34
CA SER A 732 -92.20 8.86 40.52
C SER A 732 -90.84 9.26 41.10
N ILE A 733 -89.77 9.03 40.35
CA ILE A 733 -88.37 9.29 40.71
C ILE A 733 -87.80 10.35 39.76
N GLY A 734 -87.26 11.43 40.32
CA GLY A 734 -86.45 12.41 39.57
C GLY A 734 -85.04 11.88 39.32
N VAL A 735 -84.62 11.87 38.06
CA VAL A 735 -83.33 11.35 37.59
C VAL A 735 -82.58 12.41 36.78
N SER A 736 -81.30 12.60 37.09
CA SER A 736 -80.39 13.52 36.38
C SER A 736 -79.90 12.90 35.07
N VAL A 737 -80.63 13.16 33.97
CA VAL A 737 -80.32 12.65 32.62
C VAL A 737 -79.46 13.66 31.86
N VAL A 738 -78.45 13.19 31.12
CA VAL A 738 -77.62 14.04 30.25
C VAL A 738 -78.47 14.67 29.13
N SER A 739 -78.17 15.92 28.78
CA SER A 739 -79.04 16.77 27.95
C SER A 739 -78.33 17.65 26.91
N ASP A 740 -76.99 17.61 26.86
CA ASP A 740 -76.16 18.34 25.90
C ASP A 740 -74.81 17.62 25.65
N PRO A 741 -74.04 18.00 24.61
CA PRO A 741 -72.75 17.38 24.27
C PRO A 741 -71.63 17.64 25.27
N LEU A 742 -71.82 18.47 26.30
CA LEU A 742 -70.83 18.76 27.33
C LEU A 742 -71.06 17.94 28.61
N GLY A 743 -72.11 17.11 28.64
CA GLY A 743 -72.49 16.31 29.80
C GLY A 743 -73.42 17.02 30.77
N GLY A 744 -73.96 18.19 30.43
CA GLY A 744 -74.90 18.93 31.28
C GLY A 744 -76.23 18.18 31.44
N VAL A 745 -76.77 18.16 32.66
CA VAL A 745 -77.90 17.30 33.03
C VAL A 745 -79.22 18.07 33.23
N ARG A 746 -80.33 17.40 32.97
CA ARG A 746 -81.70 17.85 33.30
C ARG A 746 -82.42 16.78 34.10
N GLN A 747 -83.27 17.21 35.03
CA GLN A 747 -84.17 16.30 35.73
C GLN A 747 -85.26 15.78 34.76
N ARG A 748 -85.44 14.46 34.73
CA ARG A 748 -86.65 13.81 34.16
C ARG A 748 -87.29 12.94 35.23
N ALA A 749 -88.61 12.85 35.22
CA ALA A 749 -89.36 11.96 36.10
C ALA A 749 -89.60 10.61 35.40
N PHE A 750 -89.36 9.51 36.11
CA PHE A 750 -89.63 8.15 35.66
C PHE A 750 -90.42 7.38 36.74
N GLN A 751 -91.23 6.40 36.35
CA GLN A 751 -91.91 5.52 37.30
C GLN A 751 -91.00 4.35 37.67
N GLY A 752 -90.69 4.19 38.95
CA GLY A 752 -89.89 3.09 39.48
C GLY A 752 -90.72 1.86 39.88
N PRO A 753 -90.06 0.72 40.16
CA PRO A 753 -88.60 0.55 40.23
C PRO A 753 -87.94 0.62 38.85
N LEU A 754 -86.80 1.30 38.76
CA LEU A 754 -86.08 1.51 37.52
C LEU A 754 -85.22 0.28 37.17
N PRO A 755 -85.06 -0.06 35.88
CA PRO A 755 -84.19 -1.17 35.48
C PRO A 755 -82.72 -0.98 35.89
N LYS A 756 -82.00 -2.09 36.02
CA LYS A 756 -80.55 -2.07 36.29
C LYS A 756 -79.82 -1.34 35.15
N THR A 757 -78.94 -0.41 35.51
CA THR A 757 -78.07 0.29 34.56
C THR A 757 -77.02 -0.63 33.94
N ILE A 758 -76.63 -0.31 32.71
CA ILE A 758 -75.56 -0.94 31.95
C ILE A 758 -74.33 -0.04 32.06
N ASP A 759 -73.14 -0.60 32.35
CA ASP A 759 -71.90 0.18 32.53
C ASP A 759 -71.34 0.79 31.22
N GLU A 760 -71.92 0.50 30.06
CA GLU A 760 -71.67 1.22 28.81
C GLU A 760 -72.37 2.59 28.82
N PRO A 761 -71.78 3.66 28.25
CA PRO A 761 -70.55 3.70 27.45
C PRO A 761 -69.23 3.73 28.22
N MET A 762 -69.26 4.01 29.53
CA MET A 762 -68.05 4.10 30.36
C MET A 762 -67.16 2.86 30.23
N GLN A 763 -67.72 1.64 30.21
CA GLN A 763 -66.94 0.40 30.15
C GLN A 763 -66.07 0.30 28.88
N SER A 764 -66.63 0.60 27.69
CA SER A 764 -65.85 0.63 26.44
C SER A 764 -64.84 1.76 26.42
N VAL A 765 -65.17 2.94 26.96
CA VAL A 765 -64.23 4.06 27.06
C VAL A 765 -63.05 3.69 27.98
N GLN A 766 -63.32 3.11 29.15
CA GLN A 766 -62.29 2.64 30.08
C GLN A 766 -61.44 1.49 29.51
N LEU A 767 -62.04 0.58 28.72
CA LEU A 767 -61.29 -0.46 28.01
C LEU A 767 -60.28 0.16 27.04
N VAL A 768 -60.71 1.07 26.16
CA VAL A 768 -59.81 1.78 25.22
C VAL A 768 -58.70 2.51 25.98
N LEU A 769 -59.05 3.27 27.03
CA LEU A 769 -58.07 3.97 27.86
C LEU A 769 -57.05 3.03 28.52
N GLY A 770 -57.46 1.84 28.95
CA GLY A 770 -56.58 0.81 29.51
C GLY A 770 -55.70 0.11 28.46
N GLN A 771 -56.15 0.01 27.21
CA GLN A 771 -55.35 -0.54 26.12
C GLN A 771 -54.15 0.36 25.79
N LYS A 772 -54.23 1.68 26.03
CA LYS A 772 -53.08 2.60 25.87
C LYS A 772 -51.85 2.18 26.68
N SER A 773 -52.02 1.85 27.97
CA SER A 773 -50.90 1.47 28.83
C SER A 773 -50.49 0.01 28.60
N LYS A 774 -51.46 -0.88 28.38
CA LYS A 774 -51.20 -2.31 28.10
C LYS A 774 -50.51 -2.55 26.76
N LEU A 775 -50.81 -1.76 25.75
CA LEU A 775 -50.29 -1.88 24.37
C LEU A 775 -49.30 -0.75 24.03
N ALA A 776 -48.70 -0.06 25.01
CA ALA A 776 -47.85 1.11 24.77
C ALA A 776 -46.70 0.81 23.78
N VAL A 777 -46.08 -0.36 23.90
CA VAL A 777 -45.02 -0.83 22.98
C VAL A 777 -45.59 -1.17 21.60
N GLU A 778 -46.78 -1.76 21.50
CA GLU A 778 -47.45 -2.00 20.20
C GLU A 778 -47.87 -0.69 19.52
N PHE A 779 -48.20 0.37 20.28
CA PHE A 779 -48.48 1.69 19.70
C PHE A 779 -47.22 2.34 19.14
N ASP A 780 -46.12 2.35 19.87
CA ASP A 780 -44.85 2.92 19.39
C ASP A 780 -44.32 2.13 18.18
N GLN A 781 -44.24 0.80 18.26
CA GLN A 781 -43.61 -0.04 17.23
C GLN A 781 -44.52 -0.41 16.04
N ARG A 782 -45.84 -0.49 16.23
CA ARG A 782 -46.81 -1.04 15.25
C ARG A 782 -48.09 -0.20 15.12
N TRP A 783 -47.99 1.09 15.40
CA TRP A 783 -49.03 2.13 15.33
C TRP A 783 -50.25 1.77 14.46
N GLU A 784 -50.05 1.58 13.16
CA GLU A 784 -51.13 1.31 12.19
C GLU A 784 -51.89 0.01 12.51
N GLN A 785 -51.18 -1.10 12.74
CA GLN A 785 -51.80 -2.39 13.11
C GLN A 785 -52.57 -2.28 14.44
N THR A 786 -51.98 -1.59 15.42
CA THR A 786 -52.54 -1.43 16.77
C THR A 786 -53.81 -0.59 16.74
N PHE A 787 -53.84 0.50 15.99
CA PHE A 787 -55.07 1.27 15.79
C PHE A 787 -56.13 0.49 15.00
N ILE A 788 -55.77 -0.23 13.92
CA ILE A 788 -56.73 -1.09 13.18
C ILE A 788 -57.40 -2.10 14.11
N LYS A 789 -56.62 -2.75 14.98
CA LYS A 789 -57.07 -3.73 15.98
C LYS A 789 -58.05 -3.09 16.99
N GLU A 790 -57.69 -1.98 17.62
CA GLU A 790 -58.57 -1.26 18.55
C GLU A 790 -59.86 -0.76 17.90
N ILE A 791 -59.81 -0.22 16.68
CA ILE A 791 -61.00 0.19 15.92
C ILE A 791 -61.91 -1.02 15.65
N SER A 792 -61.32 -2.14 15.21
CA SER A 792 -62.04 -3.39 14.97
C SER A 792 -62.73 -3.90 16.23
N ASP A 793 -62.08 -3.82 17.39
CA ASP A 793 -62.62 -4.30 18.65
C ASP A 793 -63.70 -3.37 19.23
N VAL A 794 -63.59 -2.05 19.05
CA VAL A 794 -64.67 -1.08 19.33
C VAL A 794 -65.92 -1.37 18.48
N MET A 795 -65.75 -1.64 17.18
CA MET A 795 -66.87 -1.96 16.28
C MET A 795 -67.63 -3.24 16.73
N LYS A 796 -66.92 -4.24 17.25
CA LYS A 796 -67.45 -5.52 17.74
C LYS A 796 -68.21 -5.45 19.07
N ARG A 797 -68.08 -4.39 19.88
CA ARG A 797 -68.69 -4.29 21.23
C ARG A 797 -70.22 -4.47 21.15
N SER A 798 -70.74 -5.59 21.63
CA SER A 798 -72.17 -5.96 21.45
C SER A 798 -73.14 -5.10 22.26
N GLU A 799 -72.69 -4.42 23.31
CA GLU A 799 -73.54 -3.63 24.22
C GLU A 799 -73.43 -2.11 24.01
N LEU A 800 -72.43 -1.64 23.26
CA LEU A 800 -72.19 -0.21 23.04
C LEU A 800 -73.10 0.37 21.94
N ASP A 801 -73.69 1.53 22.23
CA ASP A 801 -74.55 2.31 21.33
C ASP A 801 -73.85 2.65 20.00
N GLY A 802 -74.59 2.55 18.89
CA GLY A 802 -74.07 2.71 17.52
C GLY A 802 -73.47 4.08 17.21
N VAL A 803 -74.01 5.16 17.78
CA VAL A 803 -73.49 6.53 17.57
C VAL A 803 -72.25 6.76 18.42
N ILE A 804 -72.20 6.18 19.63
CA ILE A 804 -71.01 6.20 20.48
C ILE A 804 -69.88 5.36 19.88
N LYS A 805 -70.19 4.25 19.19
CA LYS A 805 -69.24 3.54 18.32
C LYS A 805 -68.67 4.45 17.23
N GLU A 806 -69.52 5.15 16.46
CA GLU A 806 -69.02 6.10 15.45
C GLU A 806 -68.07 7.16 16.05
N TRP A 807 -68.32 7.61 17.28
CA TRP A 807 -67.45 8.56 17.99
C TRP A 807 -66.10 7.97 18.41
N LEU A 808 -66.07 6.79 19.05
CA LEU A 808 -64.80 6.14 19.38
C LEU A 808 -64.00 5.76 18.13
N VAL A 809 -64.66 5.20 17.11
CA VAL A 809 -64.05 4.86 15.81
C VAL A 809 -63.45 6.11 15.15
N PHE A 810 -64.15 7.25 15.17
CA PHE A 810 -63.62 8.51 14.64
C PHE A 810 -62.41 9.02 15.43
N GLN A 811 -62.43 9.02 16.77
CA GLN A 811 -61.27 9.47 17.57
C GLN A 811 -60.04 8.59 17.32
N LEU A 812 -60.21 7.27 17.20
CA LEU A 812 -59.12 6.34 16.92
C LEU A 812 -58.58 6.50 15.48
N LEU A 813 -59.45 6.61 14.46
CA LEU A 813 -59.03 6.85 13.07
C LEU A 813 -58.33 8.20 12.88
N ASP A 814 -58.87 9.28 13.46
CA ASP A 814 -58.27 10.62 13.43
C ASP A 814 -56.88 10.64 14.08
N THR A 815 -56.71 9.88 15.17
CA THR A 815 -55.41 9.74 15.84
C THR A 815 -54.43 8.96 14.98
N ALA A 816 -54.84 7.79 14.48
CA ALA A 816 -54.03 6.94 13.60
C ALA A 816 -53.53 7.70 12.36
N ALA A 817 -54.43 8.41 11.69
CA ALA A 817 -54.15 9.20 10.48
C ALA A 817 -53.38 10.51 10.74
N LYS A 818 -53.22 10.94 12.00
CA LYS A 818 -52.34 12.06 12.38
C LYS A 818 -50.91 11.60 12.68
N GLY A 819 -50.74 10.38 13.20
CA GLY A 819 -49.43 9.78 13.45
C GLY A 819 -48.89 8.90 12.31
N SER A 820 -49.63 8.77 11.20
CA SER A 820 -49.19 8.05 10.00
C SER A 820 -49.82 8.63 8.74
N GLU A 821 -49.01 9.30 7.91
CA GLU A 821 -49.42 9.80 6.59
C GLU A 821 -49.74 8.63 5.66
N ARG A 822 -48.93 7.56 5.72
CA ARG A 822 -49.19 6.31 4.98
C ARG A 822 -50.58 5.77 5.34
N PHE A 823 -50.96 5.75 6.62
CA PHE A 823 -52.29 5.34 7.05
C PHE A 823 -53.40 6.31 6.58
N ARG A 824 -53.17 7.62 6.66
CA ARG A 824 -54.12 8.65 6.20
C ARG A 824 -54.52 8.46 4.74
N MET A 825 -53.56 8.13 3.87
CA MET A 825 -53.80 7.82 2.46
C MET A 825 -54.56 6.49 2.23
N MET A 826 -54.60 5.59 3.22
CA MET A 826 -55.29 4.29 3.15
C MET A 826 -56.74 4.30 3.66
N VAL A 827 -57.16 5.30 4.43
CA VAL A 827 -58.54 5.42 4.98
C VAL A 827 -59.32 6.70 4.54
N PRO A 828 -59.17 7.21 3.30
CA PRO A 828 -59.72 8.51 2.91
C PRO A 828 -61.25 8.54 2.90
N ARG A 829 -61.94 7.45 2.52
CA ARG A 829 -63.41 7.42 2.48
C ARG A 829 -63.99 7.33 3.88
N SER A 830 -63.35 6.56 4.77
CA SER A 830 -63.70 6.44 6.19
C SER A 830 -63.62 7.81 6.88
N MET A 831 -62.51 8.53 6.69
CA MET A 831 -62.33 9.87 7.26
C MET A 831 -63.30 10.89 6.66
N GLN A 832 -63.60 10.84 5.36
CA GLN A 832 -64.60 11.71 4.74
C GLN A 832 -66.02 11.39 5.23
N MET A 833 -66.39 10.11 5.31
CA MET A 833 -67.71 9.64 5.75
C MET A 833 -67.98 10.04 7.20
N LEU A 834 -67.01 9.79 8.09
CA LEU A 834 -67.12 10.21 9.48
C LEU A 834 -67.11 11.75 9.60
N THR A 835 -66.27 12.48 8.87
CA THR A 835 -66.32 13.97 8.88
C THR A 835 -67.70 14.50 8.48
N ARG A 836 -68.36 13.93 7.46
CA ARG A 836 -69.73 14.29 7.06
C ARG A 836 -70.81 13.97 8.11
N ARG A 837 -70.55 13.00 9.00
CA ARG A 837 -71.48 12.54 10.05
C ARG A 837 -71.19 13.15 11.43
N SER A 838 -70.50 14.29 11.51
CA SER A 838 -70.23 15.00 12.77
C SER A 838 -71.52 15.28 13.55
N GLU A 839 -72.52 15.90 12.92
CA GLU A 839 -73.79 16.28 13.55
C GLU A 839 -74.52 15.09 14.19
N VAL A 840 -74.44 13.90 13.57
CA VAL A 840 -75.03 12.67 14.11
C VAL A 840 -74.28 12.19 15.36
N ARG A 841 -72.95 12.30 15.37
CA ARG A 841 -72.14 11.95 16.55
C ARG A 841 -72.28 12.94 17.68
N ASP A 842 -72.44 14.23 17.38
CA ASP A 842 -72.63 15.26 18.39
C ASP A 842 -73.96 15.10 19.12
N GLN A 843 -74.91 14.35 18.55
CA GLN A 843 -76.16 13.90 19.18
C GLN A 843 -76.00 12.65 20.07
N TRP A 844 -74.77 12.27 20.46
CA TRP A 844 -74.52 11.11 21.34
C TRP A 844 -75.33 11.15 22.64
N TYR A 845 -75.62 12.35 23.16
CA TYR A 845 -76.34 12.61 24.41
C TYR A 845 -77.86 12.43 24.33
N GLN A 846 -78.44 12.34 23.12
CA GLN A 846 -79.89 12.30 22.94
C GLN A 846 -80.46 10.92 23.29
N SER A 847 -81.56 10.91 24.03
CA SER A 847 -82.30 9.68 24.34
C SER A 847 -82.90 9.08 23.08
N ARG A 848 -82.58 7.80 22.81
CA ARG A 848 -82.99 7.09 21.59
C ARG A 848 -83.32 5.63 21.88
N PRO A 849 -84.08 4.96 20.99
CA PRO A 849 -84.21 3.51 20.98
C PRO A 849 -82.85 2.81 21.10
N LYS A 850 -82.78 1.70 21.83
CA LYS A 850 -81.56 0.89 21.93
C LYS A 850 -81.12 0.40 20.55
N ASN A 851 -80.05 0.97 20.02
CA ASN A 851 -79.36 0.49 18.82
C ASN A 851 -77.87 0.29 19.12
N ASN A 852 -77.42 -0.97 19.04
CA ASN A 852 -76.05 -1.38 19.30
C ASN A 852 -75.25 -1.57 17.99
N GLU A 853 -75.88 -1.38 16.83
CA GLU A 853 -75.25 -1.44 15.51
C GLU A 853 -74.75 -0.05 15.10
N ILE A 854 -73.46 0.02 14.74
CA ILE A 854 -72.90 1.15 14.02
C ILE A 854 -73.56 1.24 12.64
N ASN A 855 -73.75 2.45 12.11
CA ASN A 855 -74.42 2.65 10.82
C ASN A 855 -73.82 1.74 9.71
N PRO A 856 -74.62 0.99 8.93
CA PRO A 856 -74.10 0.01 7.97
C PRO A 856 -73.19 0.59 6.87
N GLU A 857 -73.42 1.83 6.42
CA GLU A 857 -72.59 2.50 5.43
C GLU A 857 -71.20 2.84 6.02
N VAL A 858 -71.18 3.31 7.28
CA VAL A 858 -69.95 3.54 8.03
C VAL A 858 -69.22 2.22 8.28
N TYR A 859 -69.92 1.16 8.72
CA TYR A 859 -69.32 -0.15 8.94
C TYR A 859 -68.68 -0.71 7.66
N GLY A 860 -69.42 -0.72 6.55
CA GLY A 860 -68.94 -1.23 5.26
C GLY A 860 -67.72 -0.46 4.76
N THR A 861 -67.77 0.88 4.82
CA THR A 861 -66.65 1.74 4.41
C THR A 861 -65.41 1.46 5.27
N VAL A 862 -65.54 1.61 6.60
CA VAL A 862 -64.43 1.47 7.56
C VAL A 862 -63.84 0.07 7.54
N SER A 863 -64.68 -0.97 7.55
CA SER A 863 -64.21 -2.37 7.50
C SER A 863 -63.46 -2.68 6.20
N SER A 864 -63.91 -2.13 5.07
CA SER A 864 -63.26 -2.36 3.76
C SER A 864 -61.88 -1.70 3.66
N GLU A 865 -61.73 -0.44 4.06
CA GLU A 865 -60.44 0.27 4.00
C GLU A 865 -59.46 -0.28 5.05
N LEU A 866 -59.91 -0.54 6.28
CA LEU A 866 -59.05 -1.12 7.34
C LEU A 866 -58.53 -2.52 6.97
N LYS A 867 -59.31 -3.34 6.25
CA LYS A 867 -58.84 -4.66 5.79
C LYS A 867 -57.66 -4.54 4.81
N VAL A 868 -57.71 -3.58 3.89
CA VAL A 868 -56.62 -3.33 2.93
C VAL A 868 -55.43 -2.67 3.62
N ALA A 869 -55.67 -1.72 4.54
CA ALA A 869 -54.63 -1.11 5.35
C ALA A 869 -53.86 -2.16 6.18
N TYR A 870 -54.55 -3.09 6.84
CA TYR A 870 -53.92 -4.13 7.66
C TYR A 870 -52.97 -5.02 6.86
N GLN A 871 -53.33 -5.38 5.63
CA GLN A 871 -52.50 -6.18 4.74
C GLN A 871 -51.27 -5.41 4.24
N ARG A 872 -51.37 -4.09 4.02
CA ARG A 872 -50.23 -3.25 3.59
C ARG A 872 -49.29 -2.87 4.72
N PHE A 873 -49.79 -2.67 5.93
CA PHE A 873 -48.97 -2.33 7.10
C PHE A 873 -48.44 -3.57 7.83
N ALA A 874 -48.24 -4.70 7.13
CA ALA A 874 -47.58 -5.88 7.67
C ALA A 874 -46.11 -5.58 8.04
N ALA A 875 -45.38 -4.93 7.13
CA ALA A 875 -44.02 -4.42 7.31
C ALA A 875 -43.96 -2.95 6.82
N PRO A 876 -44.34 -1.95 7.65
CA PRO A 876 -44.51 -0.56 7.21
C PRO A 876 -43.19 0.12 6.78
N LEU A 877 -42.04 -0.50 7.06
CA LEU A 877 -40.69 0.00 6.79
C LEU A 877 -39.84 -0.97 5.92
N GLU A 878 -40.48 -1.92 5.21
CA GLU A 878 -39.82 -2.94 4.37
C GLU A 878 -38.80 -2.35 3.37
N ASP A 879 -39.10 -1.18 2.78
CA ASP A 879 -38.19 -0.43 1.92
C ASP A 879 -36.83 -0.15 2.60
N TYR A 880 -36.89 0.22 3.89
CA TYR A 880 -35.73 0.53 4.71
C TYR A 880 -35.07 -0.74 5.25
N GLU A 881 -35.83 -1.81 5.51
CA GLU A 881 -35.29 -3.13 5.91
C GLU A 881 -34.41 -3.71 4.79
N LYS A 882 -34.87 -3.66 3.52
CA LYS A 882 -34.07 -4.07 2.36
C LYS A 882 -32.72 -3.33 2.34
N ILE A 883 -32.76 -2.00 2.37
CA ILE A 883 -31.53 -1.17 2.30
C ILE A 883 -30.66 -1.34 3.54
N ALA A 884 -31.26 -1.51 4.72
CA ALA A 884 -30.55 -1.76 5.97
C ALA A 884 -29.85 -3.12 6.02
N SER A 885 -30.30 -4.12 5.23
CA SER A 885 -29.59 -5.39 5.04
C SER A 885 -28.37 -5.28 4.10
N HIS A 886 -28.31 -4.27 3.24
CA HIS A 886 -27.17 -4.04 2.36
C HIS A 886 -25.94 -3.53 3.15
N ARG A 887 -24.75 -3.67 2.59
CA ARG A 887 -23.48 -3.14 3.14
C ARG A 887 -22.60 -2.62 2.01
N LEU A 888 -21.76 -1.64 2.32
CA LEU A 888 -20.61 -1.27 1.48
C LEU A 888 -19.53 -2.35 1.65
N LYS A 889 -19.40 -3.24 0.68
CA LYS A 889 -18.43 -4.35 0.70
C LYS A 889 -17.12 -3.95 0.03
N TRP A 890 -15.98 -4.31 0.61
CA TRP A 890 -14.66 -4.05 0.02
C TRP A 890 -14.24 -5.20 -0.91
N ILE A 891 -14.48 -5.00 -2.22
CA ILE A 891 -14.35 -6.06 -3.23
C ILE A 891 -12.99 -6.08 -3.94
N GLY A 892 -12.14 -5.06 -3.76
CA GLY A 892 -10.92 -4.91 -4.58
C GLY A 892 -10.24 -3.55 -4.44
N PHE A 893 -9.43 -3.19 -5.42
CA PHE A 893 -8.78 -1.87 -5.52
C PHE A 893 -8.51 -1.44 -6.96
N LEU A 894 -8.30 -0.15 -7.18
CA LEU A 894 -7.92 0.44 -8.47
C LEU A 894 -6.40 0.44 -8.65
N SER A 895 -5.89 0.35 -9.88
CA SER A 895 -4.45 0.41 -10.17
C SER A 895 -4.16 1.06 -11.53
N ARG A 896 -2.88 1.24 -11.89
CA ARG A 896 -2.47 1.79 -13.20
C ARG A 896 -1.79 0.74 -14.08
N SER A 897 -2.31 0.50 -15.28
CA SER A 897 -1.67 -0.34 -16.30
C SER A 897 -0.29 0.20 -16.71
N PRO A 898 0.60 -0.62 -17.30
CA PRO A 898 1.86 -0.13 -17.86
C PRO A 898 1.65 0.95 -18.95
N GLY A 899 0.47 0.97 -19.59
CA GLY A 899 0.04 1.99 -20.56
C GLY A 899 -0.67 3.20 -19.94
N GLY A 900 -0.63 3.39 -18.61
CA GLY A 900 -1.18 4.54 -17.91
C GLY A 900 -2.71 4.54 -17.68
N GLN A 901 -3.43 3.60 -18.28
CA GLN A 901 -4.89 3.43 -18.07
C GLN A 901 -5.19 2.91 -16.66
N ILE A 902 -6.37 3.21 -16.12
CA ILE A 902 -6.80 2.67 -14.83
C ILE A 902 -7.38 1.26 -15.02
N GLU A 903 -6.89 0.34 -14.19
CA GLU A 903 -7.35 -1.05 -14.07
C GLU A 903 -7.99 -1.27 -12.69
N TYR A 904 -8.60 -2.43 -12.49
CA TYR A 904 -9.12 -2.87 -11.18
C TYR A 904 -8.68 -4.31 -10.89
N HIS A 905 -8.45 -4.60 -9.62
CA HIS A 905 -8.15 -5.96 -9.13
C HIS A 905 -9.18 -6.34 -8.08
N LEU A 906 -9.70 -7.58 -8.14
CA LEU A 906 -10.81 -8.05 -7.32
C LEU A 906 -10.40 -9.22 -6.42
N ARG A 907 -11.00 -9.29 -5.23
CA ARG A 907 -10.73 -10.29 -4.21
C ARG A 907 -11.54 -11.56 -4.52
N SER A 908 -10.90 -12.72 -4.52
CA SER A 908 -11.51 -14.03 -4.83
C SER A 908 -12.72 -14.35 -3.95
N ASP A 909 -12.55 -14.12 -2.64
CA ASP A 909 -13.41 -14.69 -1.59
C ASP A 909 -14.76 -13.96 -1.46
N GLU A 910 -14.91 -12.79 -2.08
CA GLU A 910 -16.17 -12.02 -2.13
C GLU A 910 -17.17 -12.59 -3.16
N SER A 911 -16.72 -13.51 -4.03
CA SER A 911 -17.60 -14.19 -4.98
C SER A 911 -18.43 -15.27 -4.27
N GLY A 912 -19.67 -14.92 -3.91
CA GLY A 912 -20.64 -15.88 -3.40
C GLY A 912 -20.77 -17.07 -4.35
N GLY A 913 -20.86 -18.30 -3.82
CA GLY A 913 -20.33 -19.55 -4.41
C GLY A 913 -20.73 -20.02 -5.82
N ASP A 914 -21.47 -19.22 -6.58
CA ASP A 914 -21.68 -19.33 -8.05
C ASP A 914 -20.70 -18.41 -8.84
N GLY A 915 -19.79 -17.71 -8.15
CA GLY A 915 -18.72 -16.89 -8.74
C GLY A 915 -19.11 -15.45 -9.12
N THR A 916 -20.40 -15.09 -9.08
CA THR A 916 -20.90 -13.80 -9.58
C THR A 916 -20.89 -12.69 -8.52
N LEU A 917 -20.34 -11.52 -8.85
CA LEU A 917 -20.54 -10.29 -8.08
C LEU A 917 -21.97 -9.78 -8.23
N ALA A 918 -22.53 -9.25 -7.14
CA ALA A 918 -23.86 -8.66 -7.13
C ALA A 918 -23.95 -7.38 -7.97
N ASP A 919 -25.12 -7.13 -8.55
CA ASP A 919 -25.42 -5.89 -9.27
C ASP A 919 -25.47 -4.70 -8.30
N GLY A 920 -24.73 -3.64 -8.61
CA GLY A 920 -24.55 -2.52 -7.69
C GLY A 920 -23.76 -1.36 -8.28
N THR A 921 -23.60 -0.30 -7.50
CA THR A 921 -22.76 0.85 -7.84
C THR A 921 -21.43 0.78 -7.08
N LEU A 922 -20.34 1.13 -7.76
CA LEU A 922 -18.98 1.05 -7.24
C LEU A 922 -18.52 2.42 -6.75
N TYR A 923 -17.95 2.46 -5.55
CA TYR A 923 -17.52 3.68 -4.86
C TYR A 923 -16.05 3.59 -4.44
N VAL A 924 -15.41 4.75 -4.31
CA VAL A 924 -14.19 4.93 -3.51
C VAL A 924 -14.48 5.89 -2.37
N ALA A 925 -13.86 5.65 -1.21
CA ALA A 925 -13.87 6.59 -0.09
C ALA A 925 -12.65 7.51 -0.18
N ALA A 926 -12.89 8.82 -0.21
CA ALA A 926 -11.86 9.83 -0.43
C ALA A 926 -12.12 11.09 0.44
N PRO A 927 -11.12 11.97 0.64
CA PRO A 927 -11.34 13.28 1.27
C PRO A 927 -12.37 14.09 0.45
N SER A 928 -13.32 14.74 1.12
CA SER A 928 -14.26 15.60 0.41
C SER A 928 -13.55 16.77 -0.28
N ARG A 929 -14.08 17.14 -1.46
CA ARG A 929 -13.70 18.36 -2.17
C ARG A 929 -14.77 19.46 -2.06
N GLU A 930 -15.96 19.13 -1.55
CA GLU A 930 -17.15 19.98 -1.57
C GLU A 930 -17.91 19.88 -0.23
N GLY A 931 -18.20 21.03 0.39
CA GLY A 931 -18.85 21.10 1.71
C GLY A 931 -17.93 20.80 2.90
N ASP A 932 -18.53 20.79 4.10
CA ASP A 932 -17.82 20.67 5.38
C ASP A 932 -17.53 19.22 5.81
N ALA A 933 -18.00 18.22 5.05
CA ALA A 933 -17.84 16.81 5.39
C ALA A 933 -16.40 16.33 5.20
N GLU A 934 -15.93 15.43 6.07
CA GLU A 934 -14.56 14.90 5.94
C GLU A 934 -14.40 14.00 4.71
N THR A 935 -15.41 13.16 4.42
CA THR A 935 -15.31 12.06 3.46
C THR A 935 -16.37 12.20 2.37
N SER A 936 -16.03 11.82 1.14
CA SER A 936 -16.98 11.57 0.06
C SER A 936 -16.94 10.11 -0.36
N LEU A 937 -18.11 9.50 -0.57
CA LEU A 937 -18.24 8.21 -1.25
C LEU A 937 -18.56 8.47 -2.73
N LEU A 938 -17.54 8.38 -3.57
CA LEU A 938 -17.57 8.84 -4.95
C LEU A 938 -17.77 7.67 -5.91
N ALA A 939 -18.81 7.73 -6.74
CA ALA A 939 -19.13 6.67 -7.68
C ALA A 939 -18.11 6.60 -8.84
N VAL A 940 -17.40 5.48 -8.94
CA VAL A 940 -16.34 5.22 -9.93
C VAL A 940 -16.71 4.16 -10.98
N GLY A 941 -17.86 3.50 -10.85
CA GLY A 941 -18.31 2.46 -11.79
C GLY A 941 -19.61 1.77 -11.35
N LYS A 942 -19.95 0.68 -12.03
CA LYS A 942 -21.03 -0.24 -11.66
C LYS A 942 -20.61 -1.70 -11.86
N SER A 943 -21.23 -2.59 -11.10
CA SER A 943 -21.25 -4.03 -11.32
C SER A 943 -22.59 -4.41 -11.96
N GLN A 944 -22.56 -5.13 -13.08
CA GLN A 944 -23.75 -5.68 -13.76
C GLN A 944 -23.42 -7.07 -14.31
N GLN A 945 -24.20 -8.08 -13.93
CA GLN A 945 -24.03 -9.48 -14.35
C GLN A 945 -22.60 -10.01 -14.09
N GLY A 946 -22.01 -9.61 -12.96
CA GLY A 946 -20.63 -9.93 -12.59
C GLY A 946 -19.54 -9.10 -13.31
N HIS A 947 -19.88 -8.33 -14.35
CA HIS A 947 -18.93 -7.47 -15.05
C HIS A 947 -18.85 -6.08 -14.41
N ILE A 948 -17.62 -5.58 -14.23
CA ILE A 948 -17.37 -4.23 -13.74
C ILE A 948 -17.11 -3.27 -14.90
N GLN A 949 -17.91 -2.19 -14.95
CA GLN A 949 -17.71 -1.06 -15.84
C GLN A 949 -17.35 0.18 -15.01
N LEU A 950 -16.10 0.65 -15.13
CA LEU A 950 -15.67 1.93 -14.56
C LEU A 950 -16.24 3.11 -15.36
N THR A 951 -16.49 4.23 -14.68
CA THR A 951 -16.89 5.50 -15.34
C THR A 951 -15.69 6.15 -16.05
N PRO A 952 -15.89 6.97 -17.10
CA PRO A 952 -14.80 7.66 -17.79
C PRO A 952 -14.29 8.91 -17.04
N ASN A 953 -14.34 8.91 -15.70
CA ASN A 953 -13.95 10.06 -14.87
C ASN A 953 -12.67 9.76 -14.06
N PRO A 954 -11.47 10.08 -14.59
CA PRO A 954 -10.20 9.74 -13.94
C PRO A 954 -9.94 10.52 -12.65
N ILE A 955 -10.66 11.63 -12.39
CA ILE A 955 -10.40 12.56 -11.28
C ILE A 955 -10.56 11.90 -9.90
N PHE A 956 -11.34 10.81 -9.82
CA PHE A 956 -11.59 10.04 -8.61
C PHE A 956 -10.97 8.63 -8.64
N GLN A 957 -10.42 8.22 -9.79
CA GLN A 957 -9.84 6.90 -10.02
C GLN A 957 -8.32 6.93 -9.75
N VAL A 958 -7.97 7.17 -8.48
CA VAL A 958 -6.58 7.22 -8.02
C VAL A 958 -6.07 5.78 -7.82
N PRO A 959 -4.96 5.37 -8.46
CA PRO A 959 -4.35 4.05 -8.29
C PRO A 959 -3.99 3.77 -6.82
N GLY A 960 -4.41 2.62 -6.29
CA GLY A 960 -4.27 2.19 -4.91
C GLY A 960 -5.52 2.36 -4.04
N ARG A 961 -6.56 3.09 -4.49
CA ARG A 961 -7.79 3.25 -3.69
C ARG A 961 -8.57 1.92 -3.56
N PRO A 962 -9.00 1.55 -2.34
CA PRO A 962 -9.98 0.48 -2.14
C PRO A 962 -11.28 0.73 -2.92
N LEU A 963 -11.82 -0.34 -3.51
CA LEU A 963 -13.05 -0.33 -4.31
C LEU A 963 -14.19 -0.96 -3.49
N PHE A 964 -15.26 -0.19 -3.29
CA PHE A 964 -16.42 -0.59 -2.50
C PHE A 964 -17.64 -0.82 -3.38
N LEU A 965 -18.40 -1.89 -3.14
CA LEU A 965 -19.66 -2.19 -3.81
C LEU A 965 -20.84 -1.90 -2.89
N PHE A 966 -21.83 -1.13 -3.37
CA PHE A 966 -23.15 -1.02 -2.75
C PHE A 966 -24.20 -1.67 -3.67
N PRO A 967 -24.92 -2.72 -3.21
CA PRO A 967 -25.97 -3.38 -4.01
C PRO A 967 -27.21 -2.49 -4.24
N ASN A 968 -27.91 -2.72 -5.36
CA ASN A 968 -29.11 -1.96 -5.77
C ASN A 968 -30.42 -2.49 -5.13
#